data_AF-A0A661LNY0-F1
#
_entry.id   AF-A0A661LNY0-F1
#
_cell.length_a   1.000
_cell.length_b   1.000
_cell.length_c   1.000
_cell.angle_alpha   90.00
_cell.angle_beta   90.00
_cell.angle_gamma   90.00
#
_symmetry.space_group_name_H-M   'P 1'
#
loop_
_entity.id
_entity.type
_entity.pdbx_description
1 polymer ?
#
loop_
_entity_poly.entity_id
_entity_poly.type
_entity_poly.pdbx_seq_one_letter_code
_entity_poly.pdbx_strand_id
1 'polypeptide(L)'
;MTRNQELKKCILETGRLTQEQLAQAEDYALTMNLPLDESIVFLQLMDYSELGELLEKIYNTPYSPLLEKRPPEELKKIIPLSLAEKFTIFPVQYDVQGHAITIAIDDPTDEAKKEQLAHILPPSNSLAFTVASRPEINRAIDIHYKGKNYIHEIRVELPKEFTIVTPKEEETSQRKETSGRKKVIIVEPDLGRFRALKTLLTIEGVETLGWAQGPEELIKISDAQNADLVLVNGEAYRPDESRIKELHFEADLPSISYYYPRNMLLGREPSYRAMGEALISLVGFLIKKTLKKDPLTMKRTLTLVRYCKLVSLKMGLLPAQIDAVVLAAWLSTSALGSILAKNIDTPYGLGEILAKDLDERGKQRIERQILWLVKEYLDITESHPEKVRDIDGIRKTIGPRYKTGQRRIVFETFVQVIRDEGLLEGIGKEKGSVLIVGETMEPDSELVVRLKSEGYRVQVLETSHQAIGYIFQSPPDIILCDIAPYDKEPIKLCKAVRENPDTSNTPFFFVANKDGEHLATECLEIGADDFLVRPVDPDLLTLKVGRAISSRVQRPSTKGIEGSLAEMNAMDIIQSVATGEKNVKITLESNGIKGRIFIKAGEIIHAEVGVLSGEEALFQLMGLHEGQFQVVSCSSFPQRTIYGSTMSLLMEGARLVDEANATDEMEDL
;
A
#
# COMPACT_ATOMS: atom_id res chain seq x y z
N MET A 1 -28.30 -18.30 -2.04
CA MET A 1 -27.66 -17.08 -2.59
C MET A 1 -26.16 -17.21 -2.32
N THR A 2 -25.30 -16.20 -2.51
CA THR A 2 -23.92 -16.36 -2.01
C THR A 2 -23.90 -16.25 -0.49
N ARG A 3 -23.08 -17.05 0.20
CA ARG A 3 -22.90 -17.07 1.68
C ARG A 3 -22.80 -15.67 2.30
N ASN A 4 -22.08 -14.75 1.64
CA ASN A 4 -21.95 -13.36 2.06
C ASN A 4 -23.25 -12.56 2.00
N GLN A 5 -24.15 -12.81 1.04
CA GLN A 5 -25.43 -12.08 0.94
C GLN A 5 -26.40 -12.44 2.08
N GLU A 6 -26.44 -13.71 2.47
CA GLU A 6 -27.29 -14.19 3.57
C GLU A 6 -26.75 -13.71 4.92
N LEU A 7 -25.41 -13.72 5.11
CA LEU A 7 -24.75 -13.14 6.28
C LEU A 7 -25.03 -11.64 6.43
N LYS A 8 -24.83 -10.84 5.36
CA LYS A 8 -25.15 -9.39 5.34
C LYS A 8 -26.61 -9.13 5.73
N LYS A 9 -27.55 -9.88 5.14
CA LYS A 9 -28.98 -9.73 5.43
C LYS A 9 -29.27 -10.00 6.90
N CYS A 10 -28.77 -11.10 7.46
CA CYS A 10 -29.00 -11.45 8.86
C CYS A 10 -28.39 -10.44 9.84
N ILE A 11 -27.20 -9.90 9.54
CA ILE A 11 -26.55 -8.83 10.33
C ILE A 11 -27.43 -7.57 10.38
N LEU A 12 -27.98 -7.15 9.23
CA LEU A 12 -28.83 -5.97 9.14
C LEU A 12 -30.21 -6.18 9.81
N GLU A 13 -30.82 -7.37 9.63
CA GLU A 13 -32.10 -7.72 10.26
C GLU A 13 -32.01 -7.86 11.78
N THR A 14 -30.87 -8.31 12.31
CA THR A 14 -30.61 -8.40 13.76
C THR A 14 -30.12 -7.09 14.39
N GLY A 15 -29.78 -6.09 13.58
CA GLY A 15 -29.30 -4.78 14.03
C GLY A 15 -27.97 -4.81 14.79
N ARG A 16 -27.18 -5.90 14.68
CA ARG A 16 -25.91 -6.03 15.42
C ARG A 16 -24.80 -5.12 14.90
N LEU A 17 -24.80 -4.80 13.60
CA LEU A 17 -23.90 -3.82 12.98
C LEU A 17 -24.69 -2.77 12.21
N THR A 18 -24.17 -1.55 12.15
CA THR A 18 -24.72 -0.50 11.27
C THR A 18 -24.36 -0.77 9.80
N GLN A 19 -25.08 -0.14 8.87
CA GLN A 19 -24.72 -0.20 7.44
C GLN A 19 -23.30 0.33 7.17
N GLU A 20 -22.85 1.36 7.90
CA GLU A 20 -21.50 1.89 7.77
C GLU A 20 -20.43 0.89 8.24
N GLN A 21 -20.64 0.22 9.38
CA GLN A 21 -19.73 -0.82 9.88
C GLN A 21 -19.67 -2.02 8.95
N LEU A 22 -20.81 -2.43 8.38
CA LEU A 22 -20.87 -3.52 7.42
C LEU A 22 -20.17 -3.14 6.10
N ALA A 23 -20.38 -1.94 5.57
CA ALA A 23 -19.66 -1.42 4.41
C ALA A 23 -18.14 -1.36 4.66
N GLN A 24 -17.71 -0.92 5.83
CA GLN A 24 -16.29 -0.94 6.23
C GLN A 24 -15.71 -2.37 6.24
N ALA A 25 -16.48 -3.35 6.70
CA ALA A 25 -16.08 -4.76 6.68
C ALA A 25 -16.00 -5.33 5.25
N GLU A 26 -16.86 -4.87 4.35
CA GLU A 26 -16.86 -5.25 2.93
C GLU A 26 -15.68 -4.65 2.18
N ASP A 27 -15.41 -3.35 2.34
CA ASP A 27 -14.24 -2.68 1.77
C ASP A 27 -12.94 -3.34 2.26
N TYR A 28 -12.87 -3.70 3.54
CA TYR A 28 -11.71 -4.41 4.09
C TYR A 28 -11.57 -5.84 3.52
N ALA A 29 -12.68 -6.58 3.42
CA ALA A 29 -12.71 -7.92 2.80
C ALA A 29 -12.22 -7.88 1.34
N LEU A 30 -12.73 -6.92 0.55
CA LEU A 30 -12.31 -6.70 -0.84
C LEU A 30 -10.84 -6.30 -0.95
N THR A 31 -10.39 -5.35 -0.13
CA THR A 31 -9.01 -4.84 -0.16
C THR A 31 -7.98 -5.92 0.21
N MET A 32 -8.32 -6.79 1.16
CA MET A 32 -7.41 -7.82 1.69
C MET A 32 -7.61 -9.20 1.04
N ASN A 33 -8.58 -9.35 0.13
CA ASN A 33 -9.06 -10.62 -0.42
C ASN A 33 -9.40 -11.66 0.68
N LEU A 34 -10.14 -11.22 1.69
CA LEU A 34 -10.57 -12.03 2.83
C LEU A 34 -12.08 -12.30 2.79
N PRO A 35 -12.56 -13.44 3.32
CA PRO A 35 -13.97 -13.66 3.59
C PRO A 35 -14.58 -12.58 4.51
N LEU A 36 -15.88 -12.30 4.35
CA LEU A 36 -16.58 -11.26 5.12
C LEU A 36 -16.66 -11.61 6.62
N ASP A 37 -16.78 -12.89 6.96
CA ASP A 37 -16.69 -13.38 8.34
C ASP A 37 -15.30 -13.10 8.96
N GLU A 38 -14.24 -13.16 8.16
CA GLU A 38 -12.87 -12.87 8.61
C GLU A 38 -12.61 -11.36 8.75
N SER A 39 -13.15 -10.52 7.86
CA SER A 39 -13.03 -9.06 8.00
C SER A 39 -13.82 -8.49 9.18
N ILE A 40 -15.03 -8.98 9.45
CA ILE A 40 -15.87 -8.59 10.59
C ILE A 40 -15.12 -8.84 11.92
N VAL A 41 -14.54 -10.03 12.09
CA VAL A 41 -13.77 -10.38 13.30
C VAL A 41 -12.45 -9.60 13.36
N PHE A 42 -11.73 -9.46 12.24
CA PHE A 42 -10.47 -8.71 12.21
C PHE A 42 -10.64 -7.24 12.63
N LEU A 43 -11.71 -6.60 12.16
CA LEU A 43 -12.06 -5.22 12.52
C LEU A 43 -12.66 -5.08 13.92
N GLN A 44 -12.78 -6.19 14.67
CA GLN A 44 -13.37 -6.25 16.02
C GLN A 44 -14.81 -5.70 16.07
N LEU A 45 -15.55 -5.85 14.97
CA LEU A 45 -16.95 -5.44 14.87
C LEU A 45 -17.88 -6.44 15.58
N MET A 46 -17.47 -7.70 15.67
CA MET A 46 -18.21 -8.80 16.30
C MET A 46 -17.23 -9.82 16.87
N ASP A 47 -17.55 -10.43 18.02
CA ASP A 47 -16.77 -11.53 18.57
C ASP A 47 -17.13 -12.89 17.91
N TYR A 48 -16.33 -13.94 18.20
CA TYR A 48 -16.54 -15.27 17.62
C TYR A 48 -17.90 -15.89 18.01
N SER A 49 -18.35 -15.67 19.25
CA SER A 49 -19.59 -16.22 19.77
C SER A 49 -20.81 -15.52 19.15
N GLU A 50 -20.78 -14.19 19.06
CA GLU A 50 -21.83 -13.42 18.40
C GLU A 50 -21.98 -13.76 16.92
N LEU A 51 -20.86 -14.00 16.22
CA LEU A 51 -20.86 -14.45 14.83
C LEU A 51 -21.35 -15.90 14.72
N GLY A 52 -20.95 -16.78 15.66
CA GLY A 52 -21.44 -18.15 15.77
C GLY A 52 -22.96 -18.24 15.94
N GLU A 53 -23.54 -17.45 16.84
CA GLU A 53 -24.99 -17.32 17.06
C GLU A 53 -25.75 -16.84 15.81
N LEU A 54 -25.13 -16.03 14.95
CA LEU A 54 -25.72 -15.62 13.66
C LEU A 54 -25.65 -16.75 12.64
N LEU A 55 -24.50 -17.44 12.53
CA LEU A 55 -24.34 -18.57 11.62
C LEU A 55 -25.27 -19.73 11.98
N GLU A 56 -25.53 -19.97 13.27
CA GLU A 56 -26.54 -20.94 13.73
C GLU A 56 -27.95 -20.62 13.21
N LYS A 57 -28.34 -19.34 13.23
CA LYS A 57 -29.64 -18.89 12.68
C LYS A 57 -29.71 -18.97 11.16
N ILE A 58 -28.61 -18.68 10.47
CA ILE A 58 -28.53 -18.74 8.99
C ILE A 58 -28.63 -20.18 8.51
N TYR A 59 -27.86 -21.09 9.11
CA TYR A 59 -27.72 -22.48 8.66
C TYR A 59 -28.61 -23.48 9.41
N ASN A 60 -29.39 -23.03 10.41
CA ASN A 60 -30.19 -23.89 11.30
C ASN A 60 -29.39 -25.10 11.83
N THR A 61 -28.12 -24.87 12.15
CA THR A 61 -27.11 -25.87 12.55
C THR A 61 -26.49 -25.37 13.85
N PRO A 62 -26.41 -26.18 14.93
CA PRO A 62 -26.04 -25.68 16.25
C PRO A 62 -24.63 -25.09 16.29
N TYR A 63 -24.46 -23.96 16.98
CA TYR A 63 -23.14 -23.38 17.25
C TYR A 63 -22.46 -24.06 18.46
N SER A 64 -21.13 -24.13 18.44
CA SER A 64 -20.34 -24.58 19.60
C SER A 64 -19.07 -23.75 19.75
N PRO A 65 -18.86 -23.05 20.89
CA PRO A 65 -17.65 -22.26 21.12
C PRO A 65 -16.39 -23.12 21.13
N LEU A 66 -15.53 -22.95 20.12
CA LEU A 66 -14.37 -23.82 19.90
C LEU A 66 -13.17 -23.46 20.79
N LEU A 67 -13.15 -22.22 21.30
CA LEU A 67 -12.04 -21.68 22.08
C LEU A 67 -12.18 -21.93 23.59
N GLU A 68 -13.37 -22.28 24.06
CA GLU A 68 -13.68 -22.50 25.48
C GLU A 68 -13.42 -23.93 25.97
N LYS A 69 -13.51 -24.91 25.06
CA LYS A 69 -13.43 -26.34 25.39
C LYS A 69 -12.28 -26.98 24.63
N ARG A 70 -11.42 -27.70 25.34
CA ARG A 70 -10.37 -28.49 24.70
C ARG A 70 -11.01 -29.67 23.95
N PRO A 71 -10.68 -29.90 22.67
CA PRO A 71 -11.20 -31.04 21.93
C PRO A 71 -10.64 -32.36 22.50
N PRO A 72 -11.39 -33.47 22.47
CA PRO A 72 -10.91 -34.77 22.90
C PRO A 72 -9.62 -35.21 22.17
N GLU A 73 -8.60 -35.62 22.91
CA GLU A 73 -7.30 -36.06 22.34
C GLU A 73 -7.42 -37.32 21.46
N GLU A 74 -8.49 -38.09 21.64
CA GLU A 74 -8.85 -39.23 20.78
C GLU A 74 -9.27 -38.75 19.38
N LEU A 75 -10.07 -37.68 19.29
CA LEU A 75 -10.48 -37.09 18.01
C LEU A 75 -9.32 -36.41 17.28
N LYS A 76 -8.35 -35.81 17.96
CA LYS A 76 -7.16 -35.24 17.31
C LYS A 76 -6.31 -36.28 16.57
N LYS A 77 -6.43 -37.56 16.92
CA LYS A 77 -5.76 -38.66 16.20
C LYS A 77 -6.54 -39.06 14.94
N ILE A 78 -7.86 -38.96 14.98
CA ILE A 78 -8.76 -39.27 13.86
C ILE A 78 -8.78 -38.10 12.84
N ILE A 79 -8.75 -36.87 13.34
CA ILE A 79 -8.69 -35.63 12.56
C ILE A 79 -7.31 -35.00 12.80
N PRO A 80 -6.25 -35.38 12.05
CA PRO A 80 -4.94 -34.75 12.18
C PRO A 80 -4.94 -33.31 11.66
N LEU A 81 -3.92 -32.52 12.02
CA LEU A 81 -3.77 -31.11 11.61
C LEU A 81 -3.97 -30.90 10.11
N SER A 82 -3.36 -31.75 9.27
CA SER A 82 -3.48 -31.66 7.81
C SER A 82 -4.90 -31.87 7.28
N LEU A 83 -5.73 -32.63 7.99
CA LEU A 83 -7.15 -32.81 7.65
C LEU A 83 -7.99 -31.62 8.13
N ALA A 84 -7.71 -31.15 9.35
CA ALA A 84 -8.35 -29.97 9.94
C ALA A 84 -8.14 -28.71 9.09
N GLU A 85 -6.91 -28.47 8.62
CA GLU A 85 -6.58 -27.34 7.74
C GLU A 85 -7.16 -27.51 6.32
N LYS A 86 -7.02 -28.70 5.71
CA LYS A 86 -7.49 -28.93 4.33
C LYS A 86 -8.99 -28.71 4.17
N PHE A 87 -9.79 -29.12 5.15
CA PHE A 87 -11.25 -29.04 5.09
C PHE A 87 -11.84 -27.89 5.90
N THR A 88 -11.02 -27.10 6.60
CA THR A 88 -11.45 -26.05 7.55
C THR A 88 -12.44 -26.61 8.58
N ILE A 89 -12.00 -27.60 9.35
CA ILE A 89 -12.83 -28.30 10.34
C ILE A 89 -12.16 -28.43 11.70
N PHE A 90 -12.95 -28.57 12.76
CA PHE A 90 -12.45 -28.78 14.12
C PHE A 90 -13.23 -29.85 14.88
N PRO A 91 -12.58 -30.81 15.58
CA PRO A 91 -13.29 -31.79 16.42
C PRO A 91 -13.91 -31.11 17.65
N VAL A 92 -15.19 -31.36 17.91
CA VAL A 92 -15.90 -30.77 19.07
C VAL A 92 -16.12 -31.79 20.18
N GLN A 93 -16.77 -32.91 19.86
CA GLN A 93 -17.17 -33.92 20.85
C GLN A 93 -17.15 -35.32 20.23
N TYR A 94 -16.82 -36.32 21.05
CA TYR A 94 -16.97 -37.74 20.71
C TYR A 94 -17.90 -38.39 21.73
N ASP A 95 -18.95 -39.06 21.25
CA ASP A 95 -19.76 -39.97 22.06
C ASP A 95 -19.26 -41.40 21.86
N VAL A 96 -18.64 -41.92 22.92
CA VAL A 96 -18.09 -43.29 22.98
C VAL A 96 -19.20 -44.34 23.02
N GLN A 97 -20.42 -44.01 23.46
CA GLN A 97 -21.53 -44.95 23.56
C GLN A 97 -22.30 -45.03 22.23
N GLY A 98 -22.71 -43.89 21.67
CA GLY A 98 -23.39 -43.79 20.37
C GLY A 98 -22.47 -43.87 19.15
N HIS A 99 -21.15 -43.94 19.34
CA HIS A 99 -20.15 -43.84 18.26
C HIS A 99 -20.30 -42.55 17.42
N ALA A 100 -20.72 -41.44 18.01
CA ALA A 100 -20.95 -40.19 17.28
C ALA A 100 -19.72 -39.26 17.33
N ILE A 101 -19.27 -38.75 16.18
CA ILE A 101 -18.27 -37.67 16.09
C ILE A 101 -18.99 -36.36 15.74
N THR A 102 -18.87 -35.35 16.61
CA THR A 102 -19.31 -33.98 16.34
C THR A 102 -18.15 -33.13 15.83
N ILE A 103 -18.31 -32.53 14.66
CA ILE A 103 -17.31 -31.69 13.97
C ILE A 103 -17.86 -30.29 13.74
N ALA A 104 -17.07 -29.26 14.03
CA ALA A 104 -17.37 -27.89 13.62
C ALA A 104 -16.88 -27.63 12.20
N ILE A 105 -17.73 -27.03 11.38
CA ILE A 105 -17.48 -26.73 9.96
C ILE A 105 -17.87 -25.28 9.62
N ASP A 106 -17.18 -24.68 8.65
CA ASP A 106 -17.34 -23.28 8.27
C ASP A 106 -18.55 -23.01 7.34
N ASP A 107 -18.98 -24.03 6.60
CA ASP A 107 -20.16 -23.99 5.75
C ASP A 107 -20.94 -25.33 5.84
N PRO A 108 -22.06 -25.36 6.60
CA PRO A 108 -22.94 -26.52 6.69
C PRO A 108 -23.74 -26.85 5.43
N THR A 109 -23.65 -26.07 4.34
CA THR A 109 -24.34 -26.38 3.06
C THR A 109 -23.47 -27.12 2.06
N ASP A 110 -22.17 -27.28 2.36
CA ASP A 110 -21.21 -27.97 1.50
C ASP A 110 -21.33 -29.51 1.64
N GLU A 111 -22.32 -30.08 0.94
CA GLU A 111 -22.55 -31.54 0.92
C GLU A 111 -21.36 -32.32 0.36
N ALA A 112 -20.61 -31.76 -0.60
CA ALA A 112 -19.42 -32.41 -1.15
C ALA A 112 -18.31 -32.55 -0.09
N LYS A 113 -18.08 -31.52 0.74
CA LYS A 113 -17.19 -31.60 1.90
C LYS A 113 -17.67 -32.65 2.91
N LYS A 114 -18.97 -32.71 3.22
CA LYS A 114 -19.52 -33.73 4.14
C LYS A 114 -19.33 -35.16 3.61
N GLU A 115 -19.60 -35.41 2.33
CA GLU A 115 -19.45 -36.73 1.71
C GLU A 115 -17.98 -37.19 1.67
N GLN A 116 -17.05 -36.26 1.40
CA GLN A 116 -15.61 -36.54 1.47
C GLN A 116 -15.16 -36.84 2.90
N LEU A 117 -15.66 -36.11 3.91
CA LEU A 117 -15.37 -36.39 5.31
C LEU A 117 -15.94 -37.73 5.75
N ALA A 118 -17.14 -38.12 5.30
CA ALA A 118 -17.73 -39.42 5.56
C ALA A 118 -16.94 -40.59 4.95
N HIS A 119 -16.24 -40.38 3.83
CA HIS A 119 -15.33 -41.37 3.25
C HIS A 119 -13.96 -41.46 3.94
N ILE A 120 -13.46 -40.36 4.51
CA ILE A 120 -12.14 -40.30 5.15
C ILE A 120 -12.19 -40.77 6.61
N LEU A 121 -13.30 -40.51 7.30
CA LEU A 121 -13.48 -40.83 8.71
C LEU A 121 -13.99 -42.27 8.90
N PRO A 122 -13.80 -42.90 10.07
CA PRO A 122 -14.16 -44.30 10.28
C PRO A 122 -15.67 -44.56 10.07
N PRO A 123 -16.06 -45.51 9.19
CA PRO A 123 -17.47 -45.74 8.83
C PRO A 123 -18.33 -46.35 9.96
N SER A 124 -17.71 -46.74 11.07
CA SER A 124 -18.39 -47.18 12.29
C SER A 124 -19.04 -46.04 13.08
N ASN A 125 -18.78 -44.78 12.70
CA ASN A 125 -19.15 -43.62 13.51
C ASN A 125 -20.20 -42.74 12.81
N SER A 126 -21.22 -42.30 13.55
CA SER A 126 -22.20 -41.33 13.04
C SER A 126 -21.61 -39.92 13.07
N LEU A 127 -21.77 -39.16 11.98
CA LEU A 127 -21.24 -37.81 11.86
C LEU A 127 -22.32 -36.77 12.19
N ALA A 128 -22.02 -35.93 13.18
CA ALA A 128 -22.80 -34.75 13.54
C ALA A 128 -22.00 -33.49 13.23
N PHE A 129 -22.70 -32.43 12.81
CA PHE A 129 -22.07 -31.16 12.45
C PHE A 129 -22.57 -30.02 13.34
N THR A 130 -21.65 -29.17 13.73
CA THR A 130 -21.89 -27.86 14.34
C THR A 130 -21.35 -26.79 13.39
N VAL A 131 -21.92 -25.60 13.41
CA VAL A 131 -21.36 -24.46 12.67
C VAL A 131 -20.36 -23.71 13.56
N ALA A 132 -19.34 -23.14 12.97
CA ALA A 132 -18.50 -22.11 13.58
C ALA A 132 -17.92 -21.22 12.47
N SER A 133 -17.48 -20.01 12.79
CA SER A 133 -16.89 -19.13 11.77
C SER A 133 -15.54 -19.68 11.29
N ARG A 134 -15.21 -19.50 10.01
CA ARG A 134 -13.87 -19.85 9.47
C ARG A 134 -12.72 -19.27 10.29
N PRO A 135 -12.72 -17.97 10.69
CA PRO A 135 -11.66 -17.43 11.54
C PRO A 135 -11.63 -18.04 12.95
N GLU A 136 -12.75 -18.50 13.52
CA GLU A 136 -12.76 -19.22 14.81
C GLU A 136 -12.15 -20.62 14.68
N ILE A 137 -12.52 -21.38 13.64
CA ILE A 137 -11.96 -22.72 13.35
C ILE A 137 -10.44 -22.62 13.14
N ASN A 138 -9.99 -21.67 12.32
CA ASN A 138 -8.57 -21.43 12.10
C ASN A 138 -7.85 -21.07 13.42
N ARG A 139 -8.48 -20.27 14.28
CA ARG A 139 -7.93 -19.89 15.58
C ARG A 139 -7.87 -21.08 16.55
N ALA A 140 -8.89 -21.93 16.58
CA ALA A 140 -8.93 -23.14 17.39
C ALA A 140 -7.85 -24.16 16.96
N ILE A 141 -7.62 -24.32 15.65
CA ILE A 141 -6.53 -25.13 15.10
C ILE A 141 -5.17 -24.59 15.57
N ASP A 142 -4.96 -23.28 15.44
CA ASP A 142 -3.74 -22.58 15.87
C ASP A 142 -3.42 -22.80 17.36
N ILE A 143 -4.44 -22.84 18.23
CA ILE A 143 -4.28 -23.06 19.67
C ILE A 143 -4.07 -24.54 19.99
N HIS A 144 -4.99 -25.41 19.54
CA HIS A 144 -5.10 -26.78 20.03
C HIS A 144 -4.26 -27.82 19.26
N TYR A 145 -3.79 -27.49 18.05
CA TYR A 145 -2.83 -28.30 17.29
C TYR A 145 -1.45 -27.66 17.21
N LYS A 146 -1.35 -26.32 17.04
CA LYS A 146 -0.05 -25.62 16.88
C LYS A 146 0.48 -24.99 18.16
N GLY A 147 -0.26 -25.06 19.28
CA GLY A 147 0.21 -24.63 20.59
C GLY A 147 0.33 -23.11 20.77
N LYS A 148 -0.38 -22.30 19.97
CA LYS A 148 -0.38 -20.84 20.16
C LYS A 148 -1.18 -20.44 21.41
N ASN A 149 -0.69 -19.44 22.14
CA ASN A 149 -1.39 -18.90 23.31
C ASN A 149 -2.66 -18.13 22.91
N TYR A 150 -3.69 -18.27 23.74
CA TYR A 150 -4.94 -17.50 23.67
C TYR A 150 -5.30 -17.02 25.08
N ILE A 151 -5.85 -15.81 25.15
CA ILE A 151 -6.27 -15.14 26.38
C ILE A 151 -7.78 -15.00 26.27
N HIS A 152 -8.53 -15.61 27.20
CA HIS A 152 -9.98 -15.46 27.24
C HIS A 152 -10.39 -14.02 27.59
N GLU A 153 -11.39 -13.50 26.89
CA GLU A 153 -12.12 -12.33 27.35
C GLU A 153 -13.13 -12.76 28.43
N ILE A 154 -12.87 -12.38 29.67
CA ILE A 154 -13.74 -12.71 30.80
C ILE A 154 -14.87 -11.67 30.88
N ARG A 155 -16.11 -12.07 30.55
CA ARG A 155 -17.30 -11.28 30.92
C ARG A 155 -17.50 -11.36 32.44
N VAL A 156 -17.31 -10.23 33.13
CA VAL A 156 -17.63 -10.07 34.55
C VAL A 156 -18.93 -9.29 34.68
N GLU A 157 -19.96 -9.92 35.25
CA GLU A 157 -21.16 -9.25 35.75
C GLU A 157 -20.90 -8.74 37.17
N LEU A 158 -21.24 -7.48 37.45
CA LEU A 158 -20.97 -6.84 38.75
C LEU A 158 -22.16 -7.00 39.72
N PRO A 159 -21.92 -7.43 40.97
CA PRO A 159 -22.95 -7.44 42.02
C PRO A 159 -23.47 -6.04 42.36
N LYS A 160 -24.70 -5.96 42.88
CA LYS A 160 -25.42 -4.69 43.08
C LYS A 160 -24.94 -3.86 44.28
N GLU A 161 -24.00 -4.38 45.08
CA GLU A 161 -23.60 -3.75 46.36
C GLU A 161 -22.35 -2.84 46.27
N PHE A 162 -21.65 -2.76 45.13
CA PHE A 162 -20.38 -2.01 45.01
C PHE A 162 -20.55 -0.55 44.54
N THR A 163 -20.76 0.37 45.48
CA THR A 163 -20.64 1.82 45.24
C THR A 163 -19.74 2.46 46.30
N ILE A 164 -18.58 3.01 45.90
CA ILE A 164 -17.49 3.42 46.81
C ILE A 164 -17.45 4.96 47.01
N VAL A 165 -17.04 5.37 48.22
CA VAL A 165 -16.81 6.76 48.71
C VAL A 165 -15.29 6.99 48.93
N THR A 166 -14.72 8.20 49.07
CA THR A 166 -15.22 9.47 49.67
C THR A 166 -14.48 10.69 48.99
N PRO A 167 -14.54 11.97 49.46
CA PRO A 167 -13.83 13.12 48.86
C PRO A 167 -12.35 13.17 49.38
N LYS A 168 -11.51 14.22 49.30
CA LYS A 168 -11.68 15.68 49.17
C LYS A 168 -10.29 16.29 48.91
N GLU A 169 -10.15 17.34 48.11
CA GLU A 169 -9.01 18.27 48.21
C GLU A 169 -9.50 19.73 48.11
N GLU A 170 -8.98 20.57 49.01
CA GLU A 170 -9.14 22.02 49.03
C GLU A 170 -7.85 22.68 48.53
N GLU A 171 -7.92 23.99 48.24
CA GLU A 171 -6.82 24.88 47.85
C GLU A 171 -6.28 24.67 46.41
N THR A 172 -6.73 25.43 45.39
CA THR A 172 -6.43 26.85 45.09
C THR A 172 -4.95 27.10 44.73
N SER A 173 -4.57 27.91 43.73
CA SER A 173 -5.35 28.85 42.92
C SER A 173 -4.60 29.38 41.67
N GLN A 174 -5.37 30.06 40.81
CA GLN A 174 -4.97 31.18 39.91
C GLN A 174 -4.08 30.93 38.67
N ARG A 175 -4.71 31.13 37.50
CA ARG A 175 -4.35 32.22 36.57
C ARG A 175 -5.59 32.88 35.94
N LYS A 176 -5.44 34.16 35.60
CA LYS A 176 -6.37 35.15 35.03
C LYS A 176 -5.53 36.08 34.11
N GLU A 177 -6.00 36.78 33.08
CA GLU A 177 -7.28 36.85 32.32
C GLU A 177 -6.95 37.59 30.97
N THR A 178 -7.83 37.93 30.02
CA THR A 178 -9.32 37.97 30.00
C THR A 178 -9.89 37.61 28.62
N SER A 179 -10.91 36.75 28.59
CA SER A 179 -12.05 36.78 27.67
C SER A 179 -13.23 36.22 28.46
N GLY A 180 -14.47 36.66 28.22
CA GLY A 180 -15.62 36.26 29.05
C GLY A 180 -15.66 34.73 29.21
N ARG A 181 -15.68 34.23 30.46
CA ARG A 181 -15.73 32.78 30.70
C ARG A 181 -16.93 32.22 29.96
N LYS A 182 -16.70 31.23 29.10
CA LYS A 182 -17.81 30.61 28.35
C LYS A 182 -18.82 30.05 29.33
N LYS A 183 -20.08 30.39 29.15
CA LYS A 183 -21.18 30.06 30.05
C LYS A 183 -21.89 28.82 29.57
N VAL A 184 -21.95 27.79 30.40
CA VAL A 184 -22.44 26.46 30.02
C VAL A 184 -23.50 25.97 30.99
N ILE A 185 -24.55 25.35 30.46
CA ILE A 185 -25.53 24.58 31.24
C ILE A 185 -25.34 23.10 30.93
N ILE A 186 -25.43 22.26 31.95
CA ILE A 186 -25.22 20.81 31.82
C ILE A 186 -26.54 20.09 32.11
N VAL A 187 -26.97 19.27 31.15
CA VAL A 187 -28.13 18.37 31.24
C VAL A 187 -27.60 16.96 31.49
N GLU A 188 -27.74 16.51 32.73
CA GLU A 188 -27.15 15.27 33.20
C GLU A 188 -27.97 14.74 34.39
N PRO A 189 -28.66 13.60 34.28
CA PRO A 189 -29.47 13.07 35.39
C PRO A 189 -28.64 12.70 36.64
N ASP A 190 -27.36 12.38 36.49
CA ASP A 190 -26.49 12.01 37.62
C ASP A 190 -25.70 13.18 38.21
N LEU A 191 -25.97 13.49 39.47
CA LEU A 191 -25.30 14.54 40.24
C LEU A 191 -23.77 14.31 40.36
N GLY A 192 -23.31 13.05 40.33
CA GLY A 192 -21.88 12.71 40.36
C GLY A 192 -21.16 13.14 39.07
N ARG A 193 -21.67 12.70 37.91
CA ARG A 193 -21.23 13.13 36.58
C ARG A 193 -21.27 14.63 36.42
N PHE A 194 -22.38 15.27 36.81
CA PHE A 194 -22.50 16.73 36.75
C PHE A 194 -21.38 17.42 37.54
N ARG A 195 -21.13 16.99 38.79
CA ARG A 195 -20.06 17.57 39.63
C ARG A 195 -18.67 17.36 39.00
N ALA A 196 -18.38 16.19 38.45
CA ALA A 196 -17.12 15.92 37.77
C ALA A 196 -16.92 16.82 36.55
N LEU A 197 -17.94 16.92 35.67
CA LEU A 197 -17.90 17.76 34.47
C LEU A 197 -17.80 19.24 34.81
N LYS A 198 -18.57 19.72 35.81
CA LYS A 198 -18.47 21.09 36.32
C LYS A 198 -17.05 21.40 36.81
N THR A 199 -16.41 20.49 37.54
CA THR A 199 -15.03 20.67 38.01
C THR A 199 -14.04 20.78 36.84
N LEU A 200 -14.12 19.87 35.87
CA LEU A 200 -13.27 19.89 34.67
C LEU A 200 -13.45 21.18 33.85
N LEU A 201 -14.68 21.60 33.62
CA LEU A 201 -15.00 22.84 32.89
C LEU A 201 -14.52 24.08 33.66
N THR A 202 -14.67 24.09 34.99
CA THR A 202 -14.19 25.20 35.83
C THR A 202 -12.66 25.34 35.78
N ILE A 203 -11.91 24.23 35.70
CA ILE A 203 -10.45 24.22 35.53
C ILE A 203 -10.04 24.86 34.19
N GLU A 204 -10.74 24.55 33.11
CA GLU A 204 -10.55 25.16 31.78
C GLU A 204 -11.08 26.60 31.66
N GLY A 205 -11.53 27.21 32.77
CA GLY A 205 -12.02 28.59 32.80
C GLY A 205 -13.42 28.76 32.20
N VAL A 206 -14.19 27.69 32.05
CA VAL A 206 -15.59 27.69 31.60
C VAL A 206 -16.50 27.83 32.84
N GLU A 207 -17.48 28.72 32.79
CA GLU A 207 -18.41 28.98 33.88
C GLU A 207 -19.68 28.13 33.71
N THR A 208 -19.96 27.24 34.68
CA THR A 208 -21.20 26.46 34.66
C THR A 208 -22.34 27.23 35.33
N LEU A 209 -23.27 27.77 34.53
CA LEU A 209 -24.42 28.55 35.01
C LEU A 209 -25.48 27.70 35.72
N GLY A 210 -25.67 26.45 35.28
CA GLY A 210 -26.80 25.66 35.74
C GLY A 210 -26.65 24.16 35.49
N TRP A 211 -27.49 23.41 36.21
CA TRP A 211 -27.66 21.97 36.12
C TRP A 211 -29.13 21.66 35.92
N ALA A 212 -29.43 20.82 34.94
CA ALA A 212 -30.73 20.23 34.75
C ALA A 212 -30.57 18.70 34.85
N GLN A 213 -31.41 18.02 35.62
CA GLN A 213 -31.43 16.55 35.63
C GLN A 213 -32.05 16.02 34.34
N GLY A 214 -32.93 16.80 33.70
CA GLY A 214 -33.50 16.48 32.39
C GLY A 214 -34.03 17.70 31.63
N PRO A 215 -34.49 17.51 30.37
CA PRO A 215 -34.90 18.58 29.46
C PRO A 215 -35.88 19.62 30.05
N GLU A 216 -36.87 19.18 30.83
CA GLU A 216 -37.94 20.04 31.33
C GLU A 216 -37.50 20.96 32.49
N GLU A 217 -36.35 20.69 33.11
CA GLU A 217 -35.78 21.57 34.14
C GLU A 217 -34.98 22.72 33.54
N LEU A 218 -34.57 22.63 32.28
CA LEU A 218 -33.77 23.64 31.59
C LEU A 218 -34.53 24.97 31.47
N ILE A 219 -35.85 24.92 31.29
CA ILE A 219 -36.76 26.08 31.26
C ILE A 219 -36.80 26.79 32.64
N LYS A 220 -36.54 26.06 33.73
CA LYS A 220 -36.62 26.58 35.11
C LYS A 220 -35.32 27.27 35.56
N ILE A 221 -34.25 27.18 34.78
CA ILE A 221 -32.97 27.85 35.05
C ILE A 221 -33.10 29.29 34.53
N SER A 222 -33.20 30.26 35.45
CA SER A 222 -33.38 31.69 35.14
C SER A 222 -32.32 32.25 34.18
N ASP A 223 -31.09 31.73 34.26
CA ASP A 223 -29.95 32.15 33.44
C ASP A 223 -29.78 31.32 32.15
N ALA A 224 -30.77 30.51 31.75
CA ALA A 224 -30.68 29.72 30.52
C ALA A 224 -30.48 30.55 29.24
N GLN A 225 -31.01 31.77 29.22
CA GLN A 225 -30.83 32.73 28.13
C GLN A 225 -29.44 33.41 28.15
N ASN A 226 -28.64 33.24 29.21
CA ASN A 226 -27.30 33.80 29.38
C ASN A 226 -26.17 32.78 29.09
N ALA A 227 -26.50 31.58 28.62
CA ALA A 227 -25.55 30.53 28.28
C ALA A 227 -25.05 30.66 26.82
N ASP A 228 -23.81 30.24 26.56
CA ASP A 228 -23.27 30.08 25.19
C ASP A 228 -23.55 28.67 24.63
N LEU A 229 -23.65 27.67 25.52
CA LEU A 229 -23.68 26.25 25.19
C LEU A 229 -24.46 25.44 26.24
N VAL A 230 -25.26 24.48 25.78
CA VAL A 230 -25.93 23.46 26.56
C VAL A 230 -25.26 22.11 26.26
N LEU A 231 -24.65 21.50 27.28
CA LEU A 231 -24.04 20.16 27.20
C LEU A 231 -25.02 19.11 27.68
N VAL A 232 -25.36 18.16 26.82
CA VAL A 232 -26.38 17.13 27.07
C VAL A 232 -25.75 15.75 27.11
N ASN A 233 -26.10 14.92 28.10
CA ASN A 233 -25.74 13.50 28.07
C ASN A 233 -26.51 12.79 26.94
N GLY A 234 -25.80 12.41 25.86
CA GLY A 234 -26.35 11.75 24.67
C GLY A 234 -26.71 10.28 24.85
N GLU A 235 -26.28 9.63 25.94
CA GLU A 235 -26.76 8.29 26.30
C GLU A 235 -28.12 8.35 27.00
N ALA A 236 -28.35 9.36 27.85
CA ALA A 236 -29.61 9.57 28.55
C ALA A 236 -30.66 10.31 27.70
N TYR A 237 -30.22 11.26 26.88
CA TYR A 237 -31.05 12.12 26.05
C TYR A 237 -30.49 12.13 24.63
N ARG A 238 -30.87 11.13 23.84
CA ARG A 238 -30.42 10.98 22.45
C ARG A 238 -30.81 12.20 21.61
N PRO A 239 -29.96 12.63 20.64
CA PRO A 239 -30.22 13.82 19.85
C PRO A 239 -31.58 13.87 19.16
N ASP A 240 -32.11 12.73 18.72
CA ASP A 240 -33.34 12.66 17.92
C ASP A 240 -34.58 12.22 18.70
N GLU A 241 -34.41 11.76 19.93
CA GLU A 241 -35.51 11.41 20.85
C GLU A 241 -35.73 12.49 21.94
N SER A 242 -34.76 13.41 22.14
CA SER A 242 -34.86 14.42 23.19
C SER A 242 -35.71 15.63 22.77
N ARG A 243 -36.68 15.99 23.61
CA ARG A 243 -37.53 17.19 23.46
C ARG A 243 -36.76 18.51 23.65
N ILE A 244 -35.44 18.47 23.84
CA ILE A 244 -34.59 19.67 23.99
C ILE A 244 -34.62 20.52 22.72
N LYS A 245 -34.74 19.88 21.54
CA LYS A 245 -34.93 20.58 20.25
C LYS A 245 -36.28 21.31 20.14
N GLU A 246 -37.27 20.97 20.97
CA GLU A 246 -38.61 21.60 21.03
C GLU A 246 -38.65 22.78 22.03
N LEU A 247 -37.58 23.01 22.79
CA LEU A 247 -37.51 24.09 23.79
C LEU A 247 -37.26 25.43 23.12
N HIS A 248 -38.34 26.17 22.85
CA HIS A 248 -38.27 27.55 22.36
C HIS A 248 -37.85 28.51 23.48
N PHE A 249 -36.63 29.01 23.43
CA PHE A 249 -36.19 30.18 24.21
C PHE A 249 -36.54 31.45 23.42
N GLU A 250 -36.93 32.53 24.11
CA GLU A 250 -37.47 33.76 23.49
C GLU A 250 -36.43 34.65 22.80
N ALA A 251 -35.15 34.28 22.80
CA ALA A 251 -34.02 35.01 22.20
C ALA A 251 -32.97 34.05 21.63
N ASP A 252 -31.90 34.58 21.02
CA ASP A 252 -30.83 33.84 20.34
C ASP A 252 -30.39 32.58 21.13
N LEU A 253 -30.56 31.42 20.51
CA LEU A 253 -30.48 30.12 21.18
C LEU A 253 -29.03 29.73 21.50
N PRO A 254 -28.73 29.29 22.74
CA PRO A 254 -27.44 28.65 23.03
C PRO A 254 -27.25 27.40 22.18
N SER A 255 -26.02 27.17 21.75
CA SER A 255 -25.66 25.96 21.00
C SER A 255 -25.90 24.70 21.85
N ILE A 256 -26.35 23.59 21.26
CA ILE A 256 -26.57 22.31 21.97
C ILE A 256 -25.53 21.30 21.49
N SER A 257 -24.87 20.59 22.42
CA SER A 257 -23.88 19.56 22.10
C SER A 257 -24.03 18.34 23.02
N TYR A 258 -23.85 17.15 22.47
CA TYR A 258 -24.11 15.87 23.15
C TYR A 258 -22.81 15.13 23.47
N TYR A 259 -22.71 14.54 24.67
CA TYR A 259 -21.56 13.74 25.12
C TYR A 259 -21.97 12.36 25.64
N TYR A 260 -21.09 11.37 25.51
CA TYR A 260 -21.37 9.95 25.81
C TYR A 260 -20.44 9.45 26.94
N PRO A 261 -20.93 9.39 28.20
CA PRO A 261 -20.05 9.21 29.36
C PRO A 261 -19.63 7.76 29.69
N ARG A 262 -20.08 6.72 28.98
CA ARG A 262 -19.85 5.29 29.31
C ARG A 262 -18.38 4.96 29.62
N ASN A 263 -17.44 5.53 28.87
CA ASN A 263 -16.00 5.27 29.02
C ASN A 263 -15.36 5.97 30.22
N MET A 264 -16.03 6.93 30.86
CA MET A 264 -15.44 7.80 31.90
C MET A 264 -15.77 7.36 33.33
N LEU A 265 -16.71 6.43 33.54
CA LEU A 265 -17.31 6.16 34.87
C LEU A 265 -17.32 4.71 35.31
N LEU A 266 -17.12 3.75 34.40
CA LEU A 266 -17.22 2.33 34.74
C LEU A 266 -16.02 1.81 35.57
N GLY A 267 -15.05 2.66 35.92
CA GLY A 267 -13.89 2.31 36.76
C GLY A 267 -12.98 1.22 36.21
N ARG A 268 -13.31 0.66 35.02
CA ARG A 268 -12.47 -0.29 34.31
C ARG A 268 -11.19 0.41 33.92
N GLU A 269 -10.05 -0.16 34.30
CA GLU A 269 -8.78 0.16 33.64
C GLU A 269 -9.00 -0.05 32.13
N PRO A 270 -8.88 0.99 31.28
CA PRO A 270 -8.94 0.78 29.85
C PRO A 270 -7.87 -0.26 29.47
N SER A 271 -8.18 -1.15 28.52
CA SER A 271 -7.21 -2.15 28.09
C SER A 271 -5.90 -1.45 27.72
N TYR A 272 -4.75 -2.09 27.97
CA TYR A 272 -3.44 -1.49 27.69
C TYR A 272 -3.36 -0.90 26.26
N ARG A 273 -4.02 -1.57 25.31
CA ARG A 273 -4.19 -1.11 23.93
C ARG A 273 -5.09 0.13 23.81
N ALA A 274 -6.25 0.18 24.46
CA ALA A 274 -7.09 1.38 24.47
C ALA A 274 -6.41 2.58 25.18
N MET A 275 -5.63 2.33 26.24
CA MET A 275 -4.75 3.33 26.86
C MET A 275 -3.69 3.82 25.87
N GLY A 276 -2.98 2.92 25.19
CA GLY A 276 -1.96 3.22 24.19
C GLY A 276 -2.53 4.03 23.02
N GLU A 277 -3.63 3.58 22.43
CA GLU A 277 -4.31 4.23 21.30
C GLU A 277 -4.86 5.62 21.69
N ALA A 278 -5.43 5.78 22.89
CA ALA A 278 -5.86 7.08 23.40
C ALA A 278 -4.69 8.03 23.66
N LEU A 279 -3.59 7.54 24.27
CA LEU A 279 -2.38 8.32 24.53
C LEU A 279 -1.69 8.75 23.24
N ILE A 280 -1.55 7.84 22.26
CA ILE A 280 -1.01 8.13 20.92
C ILE A 280 -1.89 9.16 20.20
N SER A 281 -3.21 9.04 20.32
CA SER A 281 -4.15 10.00 19.71
C SER A 281 -4.05 11.39 20.35
N LEU A 282 -3.95 11.46 21.68
CA LEU A 282 -3.79 12.71 22.43
C LEU A 282 -2.44 13.39 22.12
N VAL A 283 -1.33 12.65 22.22
CA VAL A 283 0.02 13.17 21.89
C VAL A 283 0.07 13.59 20.42
N GLY A 284 -0.44 12.77 19.51
CA GLY A 284 -0.53 13.10 18.08
C GLY A 284 -1.36 14.37 17.82
N PHE A 285 -2.49 14.55 18.51
CA PHE A 285 -3.30 15.76 18.42
C PHE A 285 -2.57 17.00 18.93
N LEU A 286 -1.91 16.91 20.10
CA LEU A 286 -1.14 18.03 20.69
C LEU A 286 0.03 18.45 19.80
N ILE A 287 0.79 17.48 19.28
CA ILE A 287 1.92 17.71 18.36
C ILE A 287 1.42 18.31 17.04
N LYS A 288 0.33 17.78 16.45
CA LYS A 288 -0.29 18.36 15.25
C LYS A 288 -0.77 19.81 15.50
N LYS A 289 -1.37 20.09 16.67
CA LYS A 289 -1.88 21.42 17.02
C LYS A 289 -0.75 22.43 17.19
N THR A 290 0.39 22.04 17.76
CA THR A 290 1.59 22.89 17.86
C THR A 290 2.28 23.10 16.51
N LEU A 291 2.44 22.05 15.70
CA LEU A 291 3.05 22.12 14.36
C LEU A 291 2.13 22.70 13.27
N LYS A 292 0.93 23.19 13.61
CA LYS A 292 -0.02 23.78 12.63
C LYS A 292 0.58 24.97 11.84
N LYS A 293 1.59 25.65 12.40
CA LYS A 293 2.32 26.76 11.74
C LYS A 293 3.63 26.33 11.04
N ASP A 294 4.00 25.05 11.10
CA ASP A 294 5.21 24.49 10.50
C ASP A 294 4.87 23.22 9.70
N PRO A 295 4.45 23.37 8.42
CA PRO A 295 4.01 22.25 7.60
C PRO A 295 5.15 21.30 7.19
N LEU A 296 6.40 21.76 7.20
CA LEU A 296 7.57 20.93 6.85
C LEU A 296 7.89 19.97 8.00
N THR A 297 8.02 20.47 9.22
CA THR A 297 8.22 19.63 10.42
C THR A 297 7.02 18.73 10.68
N MET A 298 5.79 19.19 10.38
CA MET A 298 4.59 18.33 10.38
C MET A 298 4.75 17.14 9.42
N LYS A 299 5.08 17.39 8.14
CA LYS A 299 5.23 16.34 7.13
C LYS A 299 6.32 15.34 7.55
N ARG A 300 7.49 15.84 7.96
CA ARG A 300 8.60 15.01 8.49
C ARG A 300 8.17 14.15 9.69
N THR A 301 7.41 14.71 10.63
CA THR A 301 6.89 13.98 11.81
C THR A 301 5.93 12.87 11.42
N LEU A 302 5.00 13.13 10.50
CA LEU A 302 4.05 12.12 10.01
C LEU A 302 4.77 10.98 9.29
N THR A 303 5.75 11.29 8.44
CA THR A 303 6.58 10.29 7.74
C THR A 303 7.41 9.46 8.72
N LEU A 304 8.03 10.07 9.74
CA LEU A 304 8.76 9.38 10.80
C LEU A 304 7.85 8.39 11.56
N VAL A 305 6.69 8.84 12.03
CA VAL A 305 5.70 8.01 12.74
C VAL A 305 5.22 6.84 11.86
N ARG A 306 4.95 7.09 10.58
CA ARG A 306 4.51 6.09 9.60
C ARG A 306 5.54 4.96 9.42
N TYR A 307 6.78 5.30 9.07
CA TYR A 307 7.84 4.29 8.89
C TYR A 307 8.14 3.54 10.18
N CYS A 308 8.22 4.24 11.32
CA CYS A 308 8.42 3.62 12.62
C CYS A 308 7.32 2.58 12.94
N LYS A 309 6.05 2.87 12.63
CA LYS A 309 4.93 1.92 12.79
C LYS A 309 5.05 0.73 11.83
N LEU A 310 5.31 0.97 10.55
CA LEU A 310 5.39 -0.09 9.53
C LEU A 310 6.55 -1.07 9.78
N VAL A 311 7.73 -0.57 10.13
CA VAL A 311 8.87 -1.43 10.51
C VAL A 311 8.51 -2.25 11.74
N SER A 312 7.95 -1.64 12.78
CA SER A 312 7.59 -2.34 14.03
C SER A 312 6.56 -3.46 13.80
N LEU A 313 5.54 -3.21 12.95
CA LEU A 313 4.57 -4.22 12.54
C LEU A 313 5.23 -5.36 11.76
N LYS A 314 6.06 -5.04 10.77
CA LYS A 314 6.71 -6.04 9.91
C LYS A 314 7.79 -6.86 10.62
N MET A 315 8.36 -6.32 11.71
CA MET A 315 9.22 -7.06 12.64
C MET A 315 8.45 -7.96 13.63
N GLY A 316 7.11 -7.92 13.64
CA GLY A 316 6.28 -8.73 14.55
C GLY A 316 6.43 -8.33 16.02
N LEU A 317 6.69 -7.04 16.31
CA LEU A 317 6.83 -6.56 17.68
C LEU A 317 5.50 -6.64 18.46
N LEU A 318 5.60 -6.79 19.78
CA LEU A 318 4.44 -6.75 20.66
C LEU A 318 3.75 -5.38 20.58
N PRO A 319 2.40 -5.28 20.76
CA PRO A 319 1.68 -4.01 20.69
C PRO A 319 2.31 -2.91 21.55
N ALA A 320 2.69 -3.23 22.79
CA ALA A 320 3.39 -2.32 23.70
C ALA A 320 4.70 -1.73 23.14
N GLN A 321 5.44 -2.49 22.34
CA GLN A 321 6.68 -2.03 21.71
C GLN A 321 6.40 -1.18 20.47
N ILE A 322 5.33 -1.50 19.71
CA ILE A 322 4.85 -0.66 18.61
C ILE A 322 4.41 0.69 19.15
N ASP A 323 3.63 0.71 20.23
CA ASP A 323 3.16 1.93 20.89
C ASP A 323 4.32 2.76 21.45
N ALA A 324 5.31 2.12 22.09
CA ALA A 324 6.55 2.75 22.52
C ALA A 324 7.30 3.46 21.38
N VAL A 325 7.44 2.79 20.22
CA VAL A 325 8.09 3.33 19.02
C VAL A 325 7.30 4.50 18.43
N VAL A 326 5.98 4.38 18.35
CA VAL A 326 5.09 5.40 17.79
C VAL A 326 5.04 6.65 18.68
N LEU A 327 4.95 6.49 20.00
CA LEU A 327 5.03 7.60 20.96
C LEU A 327 6.39 8.28 20.92
N ALA A 328 7.48 7.52 20.90
CA ALA A 328 8.81 8.08 20.78
C ALA A 328 8.98 8.87 19.47
N ALA A 329 8.47 8.35 18.33
CA ALA A 329 8.48 9.06 17.06
C ALA A 329 7.78 10.44 17.15
N TRP A 330 6.55 10.49 17.67
CA TRP A 330 5.78 11.73 17.88
C TRP A 330 6.48 12.75 18.77
N LEU A 331 7.12 12.30 19.85
CA LEU A 331 7.77 13.16 20.85
C LEU A 331 9.15 13.66 20.39
N SER A 332 9.76 12.99 19.41
CA SER A 332 11.15 13.21 19.02
C SER A 332 11.41 14.34 18.02
N THR A 333 10.37 15.07 17.58
CA THR A 333 10.45 16.08 16.51
C THR A 333 10.10 17.50 16.92
N SER A 334 9.63 17.75 18.16
CA SER A 334 9.25 19.09 18.61
C SER A 334 9.71 19.39 20.03
N ALA A 335 9.85 20.68 20.35
CA ALA A 335 10.17 21.15 21.69
C ALA A 335 9.13 20.69 22.73
N LEU A 336 7.83 20.78 22.40
CA LEU A 336 6.74 20.23 23.21
C LEU A 336 6.94 18.73 23.46
N GLY A 337 7.24 17.96 22.41
CA GLY A 337 7.53 16.54 22.53
C GLY A 337 8.69 16.23 23.49
N SER A 338 9.78 17.01 23.43
CA SER A 338 10.91 16.87 24.37
C SER A 338 10.58 17.21 25.83
N ILE A 339 9.58 18.07 26.07
CA ILE A 339 9.10 18.44 27.41
C ILE A 339 8.19 17.33 27.94
N LEU A 340 7.24 16.87 27.12
CA LEU A 340 6.34 15.76 27.45
C LEU A 340 7.13 14.46 27.71
N ALA A 341 8.14 14.14 26.91
CA ALA A 341 9.01 12.97 27.10
C ALA A 341 9.85 12.98 28.39
N LYS A 342 10.04 14.14 29.03
CA LYS A 342 10.73 14.27 30.33
C LYS A 342 9.77 14.26 31.52
N ASN A 343 8.53 14.67 31.31
CA ASN A 343 7.57 14.95 32.38
C ASN A 343 6.41 13.95 32.44
N ILE A 344 6.21 13.13 31.41
CA ILE A 344 5.25 12.02 31.41
C ILE A 344 6.03 10.73 31.69
N ASP A 345 5.84 10.17 32.89
CA ASP A 345 6.27 8.81 33.16
C ASP A 345 5.39 7.83 32.36
N THR A 346 6.00 6.85 31.71
CA THR A 346 5.31 5.94 30.79
C THR A 346 5.84 4.51 30.90
N PRO A 347 4.97 3.49 30.81
CA PRO A 347 5.38 2.09 30.90
C PRO A 347 6.26 1.63 29.73
N TYR A 348 6.47 2.49 28.73
CA TYR A 348 7.22 2.22 27.51
C TYR A 348 8.74 2.44 27.66
N GLY A 349 9.20 3.12 28.71
CA GLY A 349 10.61 3.46 28.90
C GLY A 349 11.13 4.44 27.84
N LEU A 350 10.34 5.46 27.50
CA LEU A 350 10.63 6.41 26.40
C LEU A 350 11.99 7.11 26.52
N GLY A 351 12.49 7.33 27.74
CA GLY A 351 13.81 7.94 27.99
C GLY A 351 14.96 7.19 27.31
N GLU A 352 14.98 5.86 27.37
CA GLU A 352 16.01 5.01 26.75
C GLU A 352 15.94 5.03 25.21
N ILE A 353 14.71 5.09 24.69
CA ILE A 353 14.43 5.13 23.25
C ILE A 353 14.88 6.50 22.68
N LEU A 354 14.62 7.58 23.42
CA LEU A 354 14.88 8.97 23.01
C LEU A 354 16.28 9.49 23.36
N ALA A 355 17.03 8.82 24.25
CA ALA A 355 18.38 9.24 24.66
C ALA A 355 19.29 9.50 23.44
N LYS A 356 20.11 10.55 23.47
CA LYS A 356 21.04 10.83 22.36
C LYS A 356 22.31 9.97 22.45
N ASP A 357 22.78 9.73 23.66
CA ASP A 357 24.06 9.05 23.90
C ASP A 357 23.96 7.53 23.72
N LEU A 358 25.07 6.91 23.36
CA LEU A 358 25.20 5.48 23.17
C LEU A 358 25.89 4.89 24.39
N ASP A 359 25.16 4.16 25.23
CA ASP A 359 25.79 3.39 26.30
C ASP A 359 26.61 2.24 25.68
N GLU A 360 27.93 2.24 25.89
CA GLU A 360 28.88 1.37 25.16
C GLU A 360 28.74 -0.12 25.54
N ARG A 361 27.96 -0.44 26.57
CA ARG A 361 27.75 -1.81 27.08
C ARG A 361 26.48 -2.39 26.48
N GLY A 362 26.66 -3.14 25.39
CA GLY A 362 25.58 -3.54 24.50
C GLY A 362 24.38 -4.26 25.12
N LYS A 363 23.20 -3.62 25.00
CA LYS A 363 21.88 -4.23 24.71
C LYS A 363 20.91 -3.13 24.30
N GLN A 364 21.03 -2.62 23.08
CA GLN A 364 20.13 -1.57 22.60
C GLN A 364 18.75 -2.13 22.28
N ARG A 365 17.73 -1.57 22.93
CA ARG A 365 16.31 -1.84 22.66
C ARG A 365 15.99 -1.75 21.16
N ILE A 366 15.15 -2.67 20.67
CA ILE A 366 14.78 -2.74 19.24
C ILE A 366 14.01 -1.49 18.83
N GLU A 367 13.21 -0.95 19.75
CA GLU A 367 12.44 0.27 19.61
C GLU A 367 13.34 1.49 19.30
N ARG A 368 14.49 1.57 19.98
CA ARG A 368 15.53 2.58 19.73
C ARG A 368 16.14 2.40 18.34
N GLN A 369 16.49 1.16 17.97
CA GLN A 369 17.11 0.87 16.68
C GLN A 369 16.20 1.28 15.51
N ILE A 370 14.89 1.01 15.61
CA ILE A 370 13.90 1.43 14.61
C ILE A 370 13.81 2.96 14.52
N LEU A 371 13.60 3.65 15.66
CA LEU A 371 13.45 5.10 15.66
C LEU A 371 14.65 5.83 15.06
N TRP A 372 15.87 5.44 15.46
CA TRP A 372 17.09 6.09 15.01
C TRP A 372 17.44 5.77 13.55
N LEU A 373 17.16 4.55 13.07
CA LEU A 373 17.32 4.21 11.65
C LEU A 373 16.40 5.05 10.75
N VAL A 374 15.13 5.20 11.12
CA VAL A 374 14.18 5.99 10.33
C VAL A 374 14.53 7.49 10.39
N LYS A 375 14.99 8.00 11.54
CA LYS A 375 15.51 9.38 11.64
C LYS A 375 16.72 9.60 10.73
N GLU A 376 17.71 8.71 10.80
CA GLU A 376 18.91 8.76 9.98
C GLU A 376 18.59 8.74 8.48
N TYR A 377 17.63 7.91 8.06
CA TYR A 377 17.12 7.94 6.69
C TYR A 377 16.53 9.30 6.32
N LEU A 378 15.62 9.85 7.13
CA LEU A 378 14.98 11.14 6.83
C LEU A 378 15.98 12.32 6.85
N ASP A 379 16.99 12.30 7.73
CA ASP A 379 18.09 13.27 7.75
C ASP A 379 18.91 13.22 6.45
N ILE A 380 19.16 12.02 5.91
CA ILE A 380 19.88 11.85 4.63
C ILE A 380 18.99 12.23 3.45
N THR A 381 17.70 11.89 3.46
CA THR A 381 16.75 12.28 2.40
C THR A 381 16.59 13.80 2.29
N GLU A 382 16.67 14.54 3.41
CA GLU A 382 16.59 16.00 3.42
C GLU A 382 17.93 16.69 3.09
N SER A 383 19.07 16.11 3.46
CA SER A 383 20.38 16.74 3.26
C SER A 383 21.13 16.30 2.00
N HIS A 384 20.89 15.07 1.53
CA HIS A 384 21.62 14.39 0.46
C HIS A 384 20.72 13.34 -0.25
N PRO A 385 19.62 13.77 -0.89
CA PRO A 385 18.64 12.87 -1.51
C PRO A 385 19.27 11.95 -2.58
N GLU A 386 20.37 12.36 -3.22
CA GLU A 386 21.10 11.56 -4.20
C GLU A 386 21.69 10.26 -3.61
N LYS A 387 21.93 10.20 -2.30
CA LYS A 387 22.52 9.04 -1.60
C LYS A 387 21.50 7.97 -1.20
N VAL A 388 20.20 8.29 -1.30
CA VAL A 388 19.08 7.42 -0.87
C VAL A 388 17.95 7.37 -1.90
N ARG A 389 18.23 7.76 -3.15
CA ARG A 389 17.29 7.73 -4.28
C ARG A 389 16.77 6.33 -4.62
N ASP A 390 17.56 5.30 -4.34
CA ASP A 390 17.23 3.90 -4.58
C ASP A 390 17.70 3.00 -3.41
N ILE A 391 17.29 1.73 -3.45
CA ILE A 391 17.61 0.74 -2.42
C ILE A 391 19.12 0.51 -2.29
N ASP A 392 19.87 0.59 -3.39
CA ASP A 392 21.31 0.37 -3.38
C ASP A 392 22.07 1.56 -2.78
N GLY A 393 21.62 2.78 -3.01
CA GLY A 393 22.04 3.99 -2.29
C GLY A 393 21.78 3.88 -0.79
N ILE A 394 20.57 3.49 -0.38
CA ILE A 394 20.24 3.25 1.05
C ILE A 394 21.17 2.18 1.66
N ARG A 395 21.41 1.07 0.95
CA ARG A 395 22.32 -0.01 1.39
C ARG A 395 23.77 0.41 1.46
N LYS A 396 24.24 1.27 0.55
CA LYS A 396 25.61 1.80 0.52
C LYS A 396 25.84 2.86 1.60
N THR A 397 24.85 3.71 1.85
CA THR A 397 24.97 4.88 2.74
C THR A 397 24.68 4.54 4.21
N ILE A 398 23.59 3.82 4.47
CA ILE A 398 23.11 3.53 5.84
C ILE A 398 23.52 2.11 6.28
N GLY A 399 23.41 1.14 5.37
CA GLY A 399 23.71 -0.27 5.64
C GLY A 399 25.04 -0.58 6.35
N PRO A 400 26.15 0.17 6.15
CA PRO A 400 27.40 -0.09 6.86
C PRO A 400 27.31 0.00 8.40
N ARG A 401 26.34 0.73 8.94
CA ARG A 401 26.13 0.93 10.38
C ARG A 401 25.29 -0.19 11.04
N TYR A 402 24.63 -1.02 10.22
CA TYR A 402 23.67 -2.04 10.65
C TYR A 402 24.08 -3.47 10.24
N LYS A 403 25.38 -3.76 10.11
CA LYS A 403 25.87 -5.04 9.54
C LYS A 403 25.64 -6.31 10.40
N THR A 404 25.42 -6.20 11.71
CA THR A 404 25.51 -7.35 12.64
C THR A 404 24.29 -7.53 13.54
N GLY A 405 23.97 -8.80 13.86
CA GLY A 405 22.94 -9.18 14.82
C GLY A 405 21.56 -8.58 14.53
N GLN A 406 20.87 -8.17 15.59
CA GLN A 406 19.52 -7.59 15.53
C GLN A 406 19.44 -6.33 14.65
N ARG A 407 20.49 -5.51 14.60
CA ARG A 407 20.55 -4.29 13.77
C ARG A 407 20.40 -4.61 12.28
N ARG A 408 20.97 -5.74 11.81
CA ARG A 408 20.83 -6.18 10.42
C ARG A 408 19.39 -6.56 10.08
N ILE A 409 18.69 -7.20 11.03
CA ILE A 409 17.28 -7.58 10.85
C ILE A 409 16.42 -6.32 10.75
N VAL A 410 16.58 -5.37 11.69
CA VAL A 410 15.90 -4.05 11.64
C VAL A 410 16.15 -3.34 10.30
N PHE A 411 17.39 -3.34 9.81
CA PHE A 411 17.76 -2.69 8.57
C PHE A 411 17.18 -3.35 7.31
N GLU A 412 17.25 -4.68 7.17
CA GLU A 412 16.66 -5.37 6.02
C GLU A 412 15.13 -5.29 6.05
N THR A 413 14.48 -5.35 7.23
CA THR A 413 13.03 -5.11 7.35
C THR A 413 12.67 -3.68 6.94
N PHE A 414 13.45 -2.67 7.33
CA PHE A 414 13.26 -1.29 6.88
C PHE A 414 13.44 -1.13 5.36
N VAL A 415 14.49 -1.71 4.75
CA VAL A 415 14.67 -1.73 3.30
C VAL A 415 13.48 -2.40 2.59
N GLN A 416 12.93 -3.46 3.19
CA GLN A 416 11.73 -4.11 2.66
C GLN A 416 10.46 -3.26 2.83
N VAL A 417 10.33 -2.48 3.92
CA VAL A 417 9.23 -1.49 4.06
C VAL A 417 9.35 -0.39 3.00
N ILE A 418 10.55 0.15 2.76
CA ILE A 418 10.79 1.16 1.71
C ILE A 418 10.50 0.60 0.32
N ARG A 419 10.82 -0.67 0.05
CA ARG A 419 10.46 -1.35 -1.20
C ARG A 419 8.95 -1.48 -1.39
N ASP A 420 8.25 -1.96 -0.37
CA ASP A 420 6.80 -2.12 -0.40
C ASP A 420 6.10 -0.75 -0.50
N GLU A 421 6.61 0.29 0.16
CA GLU A 421 6.12 1.66 0.00
C GLU A 421 6.43 2.25 -1.38
N GLY A 422 7.57 1.93 -1.99
CA GLY A 422 7.86 2.29 -3.38
C GLY A 422 6.91 1.62 -4.38
N LEU A 423 6.38 0.44 -4.05
CA LEU A 423 5.23 -0.16 -4.75
C LEU A 423 3.95 0.67 -4.54
N LEU A 424 3.68 1.14 -3.32
CA LEU A 424 2.50 1.94 -2.98
C LEU A 424 2.53 3.37 -3.55
N GLU A 425 3.68 4.05 -3.61
CA GLU A 425 3.84 5.32 -4.36
C GLU A 425 3.78 5.10 -5.88
N GLY A 426 3.96 3.86 -6.33
CA GLY A 426 3.64 3.41 -7.69
C GLY A 426 2.14 3.28 -7.97
N ILE A 427 1.28 3.19 -6.95
CA ILE A 427 -0.19 3.19 -7.13
C ILE A 427 -0.65 4.62 -7.42
N GLY A 428 -0.60 4.98 -8.70
CA GLY A 428 -0.80 6.34 -9.20
C GLY A 428 0.24 6.77 -10.26
N LYS A 429 1.32 6.00 -10.42
CA LYS A 429 2.19 6.05 -11.62
C LYS A 429 2.07 4.74 -12.37
N GLU A 430 1.49 4.80 -13.56
CA GLU A 430 1.34 3.63 -14.43
C GLU A 430 2.71 2.95 -14.65
N LYS A 431 2.84 1.67 -14.29
CA LYS A 431 4.06 0.87 -14.52
C LYS A 431 4.32 0.63 -16.02
N GLY A 432 3.31 0.89 -16.85
CA GLY A 432 3.30 0.71 -18.29
C GLY A 432 1.90 0.38 -18.80
N SER A 433 1.77 0.32 -20.11
CA SER A 433 0.57 -0.05 -20.85
C SER A 433 0.70 -1.46 -21.42
N VAL A 434 -0.29 -2.31 -21.13
CA VAL A 434 -0.37 -3.70 -21.61
C VAL A 434 -1.53 -3.77 -22.60
N LEU A 435 -1.24 -4.16 -23.83
CA LEU A 435 -2.29 -4.52 -24.79
C LEU A 435 -2.49 -6.03 -24.78
N ILE A 436 -3.75 -6.47 -24.69
CA ILE A 436 -4.15 -7.86 -24.82
C ILE A 436 -5.02 -7.99 -26.06
N VAL A 437 -4.73 -8.99 -26.89
CA VAL A 437 -5.43 -9.23 -28.17
C VAL A 437 -5.92 -10.67 -28.20
N GLY A 438 -7.24 -10.89 -28.28
CA GLY A 438 -7.78 -12.25 -28.39
C GLY A 438 -9.24 -12.40 -27.97
N GLU A 439 -10.00 -13.19 -28.73
CA GLU A 439 -11.40 -13.52 -28.44
C GLU A 439 -11.59 -14.32 -27.13
N THR A 440 -10.54 -14.95 -26.59
CA THR A 440 -10.60 -15.77 -25.36
C THR A 440 -10.12 -15.04 -24.10
N MET A 441 -9.80 -13.75 -24.20
CA MET A 441 -9.31 -12.92 -23.10
C MET A 441 -10.37 -11.91 -22.67
N GLU A 442 -11.10 -12.21 -21.59
CA GLU A 442 -12.12 -11.30 -21.07
C GLU A 442 -11.51 -10.12 -20.27
N PRO A 443 -12.08 -8.89 -20.33
CA PRO A 443 -11.60 -7.70 -19.59
C PRO A 443 -11.56 -7.82 -18.06
N ASP A 444 -12.30 -8.79 -17.51
CA ASP A 444 -12.42 -9.09 -16.09
C ASP A 444 -11.76 -10.44 -15.71
N SER A 445 -11.04 -11.06 -16.64
CA SER A 445 -10.29 -12.30 -16.37
C SER A 445 -9.20 -12.10 -15.30
N GLU A 446 -8.89 -13.16 -14.55
CA GLU A 446 -7.93 -13.16 -13.44
C GLU A 446 -6.58 -12.52 -13.80
N LEU A 447 -6.08 -12.78 -15.01
CA LEU A 447 -4.84 -12.21 -15.54
C LEU A 447 -4.93 -10.69 -15.74
N VAL A 448 -6.06 -10.18 -16.24
CA VAL A 448 -6.30 -8.74 -16.40
C VAL A 448 -6.43 -8.05 -15.05
N VAL A 449 -7.17 -8.66 -14.11
CA VAL A 449 -7.33 -8.14 -12.74
C VAL A 449 -5.97 -8.09 -12.03
N ARG A 450 -5.12 -9.12 -12.18
CA ARG A 450 -3.78 -9.14 -11.59
C ARG A 450 -2.86 -8.06 -12.18
N LEU A 451 -2.85 -7.89 -13.51
CA LEU A 451 -2.06 -6.84 -14.17
C LEU A 451 -2.53 -5.43 -13.78
N LYS A 452 -3.85 -5.21 -13.67
CA LYS A 452 -4.43 -3.94 -13.17
C LYS A 452 -4.04 -3.69 -11.71
N SER A 453 -4.13 -4.69 -10.82
CA SER A 453 -3.75 -4.55 -9.40
C SER A 453 -2.26 -4.26 -9.19
N GLU A 454 -1.44 -4.69 -10.14
CA GLU A 454 0.00 -4.37 -10.18
C GLU A 454 0.30 -3.00 -10.79
N GLY A 455 -0.69 -2.21 -11.20
CA GLY A 455 -0.49 -0.83 -11.67
C GLY A 455 -0.19 -0.69 -13.16
N TYR A 456 -0.51 -1.68 -13.99
CA TYR A 456 -0.48 -1.56 -15.45
C TYR A 456 -1.81 -1.04 -16.01
N ARG A 457 -1.75 -0.18 -17.02
CA ARG A 457 -2.94 0.18 -17.82
C ARG A 457 -3.20 -0.93 -18.83
N VAL A 458 -4.22 -1.76 -18.60
CA VAL A 458 -4.54 -2.89 -19.49
C VAL A 458 -5.66 -2.51 -20.47
N GLN A 459 -5.38 -2.60 -21.76
CA GLN A 459 -6.38 -2.54 -22.84
C GLN A 459 -6.59 -3.95 -23.40
N VAL A 460 -7.85 -4.32 -23.64
CA VAL A 460 -8.20 -5.58 -24.33
C VAL A 460 -8.84 -5.24 -25.67
N LEU A 461 -8.50 -6.00 -26.72
CA LEU A 461 -9.08 -5.94 -28.06
C LEU A 461 -9.36 -7.35 -28.57
N GLU A 462 -10.45 -7.54 -29.30
CA GLU A 462 -10.91 -8.88 -29.70
C GLU A 462 -10.15 -9.41 -30.91
N THR A 463 -9.66 -8.53 -31.79
CA THR A 463 -9.09 -8.92 -33.09
C THR A 463 -7.75 -8.25 -33.41
N SER A 464 -6.89 -8.97 -34.13
CA SER A 464 -5.61 -8.44 -34.65
C SER A 464 -5.77 -7.18 -35.50
N HIS A 465 -6.90 -7.03 -36.22
CA HIS A 465 -7.15 -5.86 -37.05
C HIS A 465 -7.38 -4.58 -36.23
N GLN A 466 -8.16 -4.68 -35.13
CA GLN A 466 -8.30 -3.59 -34.16
C GLN A 466 -6.95 -3.27 -33.49
N ALA A 467 -6.17 -4.30 -33.16
CA ALA A 467 -4.87 -4.15 -32.52
C ALA A 467 -3.87 -3.34 -33.37
N ILE A 468 -3.77 -3.60 -34.69
CA ILE A 468 -2.88 -2.84 -35.59
C ILE A 468 -3.20 -1.33 -35.52
N GLY A 469 -4.48 -0.95 -35.61
CA GLY A 469 -4.90 0.44 -35.55
C GLY A 469 -4.55 1.12 -34.22
N TYR A 470 -4.75 0.40 -33.11
CA TYR A 470 -4.40 0.89 -31.77
C TYR A 470 -2.89 1.02 -31.58
N ILE A 471 -2.11 -0.01 -31.92
CA ILE A 471 -0.65 -0.07 -31.72
C ILE A 471 0.07 1.05 -32.48
N PHE A 472 -0.37 1.40 -33.69
CA PHE A 472 0.26 2.46 -34.47
C PHE A 472 -0.17 3.88 -34.05
N GLN A 473 -1.30 4.04 -33.35
CA GLN A 473 -1.73 5.33 -32.79
C GLN A 473 -1.20 5.58 -31.38
N SER A 474 -1.11 4.53 -30.55
CA SER A 474 -0.68 4.57 -29.16
C SER A 474 0.09 3.28 -28.84
N PRO A 475 1.40 3.21 -29.12
CA PRO A 475 2.17 1.98 -28.98
C PRO A 475 2.27 1.53 -27.51
N PRO A 476 1.80 0.31 -27.18
CA PRO A 476 1.84 -0.19 -25.82
C PRO A 476 3.27 -0.57 -25.38
N ASP A 477 3.47 -0.71 -24.08
CA ASP A 477 4.74 -1.16 -23.49
C ASP A 477 4.96 -2.67 -23.59
N ILE A 478 3.90 -3.44 -23.83
CA ILE A 478 3.94 -4.88 -24.16
C ILE A 478 2.62 -5.29 -24.84
N ILE A 479 2.69 -6.32 -25.68
CA ILE A 479 1.53 -6.97 -26.31
C ILE A 479 1.47 -8.43 -25.84
N LEU A 480 0.30 -8.86 -25.34
CA LEU A 480 -0.05 -10.26 -25.09
C LEU A 480 -1.08 -10.66 -26.15
N CYS A 481 -0.75 -11.60 -27.04
CA CYS A 481 -1.64 -12.02 -28.11
C CYS A 481 -2.05 -13.48 -27.93
N ASP A 482 -3.35 -13.76 -27.91
CA ASP A 482 -3.86 -15.12 -28.06
C ASP A 482 -3.46 -15.70 -29.42
N ILE A 483 -3.23 -17.01 -29.44
CA ILE A 483 -3.05 -17.77 -30.68
C ILE A 483 -3.70 -19.16 -30.56
N ALA A 484 -4.40 -19.55 -31.62
CA ALA A 484 -5.01 -20.86 -31.79
C ALA A 484 -4.25 -21.67 -32.87
N PRO A 485 -4.25 -23.02 -32.81
CA PRO A 485 -3.49 -23.91 -33.71
C PRO A 485 -3.57 -23.64 -35.22
N TYR A 486 -4.64 -23.00 -35.70
CA TYR A 486 -4.91 -22.78 -37.13
C TYR A 486 -5.05 -21.31 -37.50
N ASP A 487 -4.90 -20.38 -36.56
CA ASP A 487 -5.04 -18.96 -36.81
C ASP A 487 -3.70 -18.30 -37.17
N LYS A 488 -3.67 -17.61 -38.31
CA LYS A 488 -2.49 -16.89 -38.82
C LYS A 488 -2.57 -15.39 -38.59
N GLU A 489 -3.69 -14.83 -38.13
CA GLU A 489 -3.80 -13.39 -37.86
C GLU A 489 -2.92 -12.93 -36.68
N PRO A 490 -2.76 -13.67 -35.56
CA PRO A 490 -1.81 -13.35 -34.49
C PRO A 490 -0.35 -13.31 -34.98
N ILE A 491 0.02 -14.24 -35.88
CA ILE A 491 1.35 -14.31 -36.48
C ILE A 491 1.60 -13.09 -37.41
N LYS A 492 0.62 -12.74 -38.26
CA LYS A 492 0.68 -11.53 -39.10
C LYS A 492 0.80 -10.26 -38.25
N LEU A 493 0.08 -10.17 -37.13
CA LEU A 493 0.15 -9.05 -36.19
C LEU A 493 1.57 -8.90 -35.64
N CYS A 494 2.17 -9.98 -35.12
CA CYS A 494 3.55 -9.95 -34.63
C CYS A 494 4.53 -9.47 -35.71
N LYS A 495 4.42 -10.00 -36.94
CA LYS A 495 5.25 -9.58 -38.07
C LYS A 495 5.09 -8.09 -38.40
N ALA A 496 3.86 -7.58 -38.46
CA ALA A 496 3.60 -6.16 -38.72
C ALA A 496 4.13 -5.24 -37.62
N VAL A 497 4.12 -5.68 -36.35
CA VAL A 497 4.75 -4.97 -35.23
C VAL A 497 6.27 -4.98 -35.36
N ARG A 498 6.89 -6.08 -35.82
CA ARG A 498 8.34 -6.17 -36.03
C ARG A 498 8.85 -5.38 -37.23
N GLU A 499 8.07 -5.28 -38.30
CA GLU A 499 8.43 -4.55 -39.52
C GLU A 499 8.35 -3.02 -39.36
N ASN A 500 7.56 -2.50 -38.40
CA ASN A 500 7.45 -1.07 -38.13
C ASN A 500 8.58 -0.60 -37.17
N PRO A 501 9.46 0.35 -37.56
CA PRO A 501 10.54 0.84 -36.71
C PRO A 501 10.12 1.28 -35.30
N ASP A 502 8.98 1.95 -35.17
CA ASP A 502 8.51 2.57 -33.92
C ASP A 502 7.99 1.54 -32.91
N THR A 503 7.52 0.38 -33.39
CA THR A 503 6.95 -0.69 -32.54
C THR A 503 7.76 -1.99 -32.58
N SER A 504 8.80 -2.07 -33.42
CA SER A 504 9.73 -3.21 -33.55
C SER A 504 10.29 -3.70 -32.22
N ASN A 505 10.52 -2.79 -31.27
CA ASN A 505 11.08 -3.07 -29.94
C ASN A 505 10.03 -3.29 -28.84
N THR A 506 8.73 -3.18 -29.11
CA THR A 506 7.67 -3.46 -28.13
C THR A 506 7.64 -4.97 -27.85
N PRO A 507 7.82 -5.41 -26.59
CA PRO A 507 7.74 -6.82 -26.24
C PRO A 507 6.44 -7.47 -26.71
N PHE A 508 6.53 -8.66 -27.31
CA PHE A 508 5.39 -9.38 -27.87
C PHE A 508 5.39 -10.81 -27.34
N PHE A 509 4.39 -11.18 -26.54
CA PHE A 509 4.21 -12.54 -26.03
C PHE A 509 2.99 -13.18 -26.68
N PHE A 510 3.11 -14.46 -27.02
CA PHE A 510 1.96 -15.28 -27.41
C PHE A 510 1.39 -16.04 -26.21
N VAL A 511 0.07 -16.25 -26.20
CA VAL A 511 -0.66 -17.03 -25.20
C VAL A 511 -1.52 -18.08 -25.90
N ALA A 512 -1.19 -19.36 -25.73
CA ALA A 512 -1.84 -20.48 -26.41
C ALA A 512 -2.56 -21.41 -25.43
N ASN A 513 -3.54 -22.17 -25.93
CA ASN A 513 -4.01 -23.38 -25.27
C ASN A 513 -2.99 -24.53 -25.47
N LYS A 514 -3.11 -25.62 -24.70
CA LYS A 514 -2.15 -26.76 -24.75
C LYS A 514 -2.03 -27.42 -26.12
N ASP A 515 -3.10 -27.41 -26.90
CA ASP A 515 -3.11 -27.89 -28.29
C ASP A 515 -2.28 -27.02 -29.23
N GLY A 516 -2.07 -25.74 -28.91
CA GLY A 516 -1.24 -24.79 -29.66
C GLY A 516 0.26 -24.79 -29.32
N GLU A 517 0.72 -25.62 -28.36
CA GLU A 517 2.13 -25.63 -27.91
C GLU A 517 3.15 -25.86 -29.04
N HIS A 518 2.77 -26.59 -30.08
CA HIS A 518 3.59 -26.85 -31.27
C HIS A 518 3.93 -25.58 -32.09
N LEU A 519 3.16 -24.49 -31.94
CA LEU A 519 3.41 -23.21 -32.61
C LEU A 519 4.54 -22.39 -31.96
N ALA A 520 5.03 -22.79 -30.78
CA ALA A 520 5.99 -22.02 -30.00
C ALA A 520 7.28 -21.68 -30.79
N THR A 521 7.80 -22.64 -31.57
CA THR A 521 9.01 -22.43 -32.38
C THR A 521 8.77 -21.39 -33.48
N GLU A 522 7.70 -21.53 -34.27
CA GLU A 522 7.34 -20.58 -35.34
C GLU A 522 7.11 -19.17 -34.79
N CYS A 523 6.42 -19.07 -33.65
CA CYS A 523 6.15 -17.79 -32.98
C CYS A 523 7.43 -17.06 -32.53
N LEU A 524 8.40 -17.79 -31.97
CA LEU A 524 9.68 -17.23 -31.53
C LEU A 524 10.59 -16.88 -32.72
N GLU A 525 10.61 -17.69 -33.77
CA GLU A 525 11.37 -17.41 -35.01
C GLU A 525 10.89 -16.14 -35.73
N ILE A 526 9.58 -15.85 -35.67
CA ILE A 526 8.98 -14.63 -36.22
C ILE A 526 9.24 -13.39 -35.33
N GLY A 527 9.82 -13.61 -34.15
CA GLY A 527 10.35 -12.56 -33.28
C GLY A 527 9.52 -12.27 -32.05
N ALA A 528 8.65 -13.17 -31.58
CA ALA A 528 8.07 -13.05 -30.24
C ALA A 528 9.16 -13.11 -29.15
N ASP A 529 8.98 -12.37 -28.07
CA ASP A 529 9.91 -12.35 -26.93
C ASP A 529 9.63 -13.51 -25.94
N ASP A 530 8.42 -14.08 -25.93
CA ASP A 530 8.02 -15.22 -25.08
C ASP A 530 6.78 -15.94 -25.65
N PHE A 531 6.56 -17.19 -25.22
CA PHE A 531 5.39 -18.00 -25.59
C PHE A 531 4.86 -18.72 -24.35
N LEU A 532 3.58 -18.53 -24.05
CA LEU A 532 2.94 -18.97 -22.80
C LEU A 532 1.83 -19.97 -23.10
N VAL A 533 1.82 -21.11 -22.40
CA VAL A 533 0.79 -22.14 -22.54
C VAL A 533 -0.17 -22.08 -21.33
N ARG A 534 -1.48 -22.09 -21.58
CA ARG A 534 -2.52 -22.10 -20.55
C ARG A 534 -2.54 -23.44 -19.77
N PRO A 535 -2.83 -23.43 -18.45
CA PRO A 535 -3.11 -22.27 -17.61
C PRO A 535 -1.83 -21.47 -17.31
N VAL A 536 -1.93 -20.14 -17.41
CA VAL A 536 -0.83 -19.22 -17.09
C VAL A 536 -0.99 -18.75 -15.64
N ASP A 537 0.05 -18.93 -14.84
CA ASP A 537 0.14 -18.38 -13.48
C ASP A 537 0.17 -16.83 -13.54
N PRO A 538 -0.78 -16.11 -12.89
CA PRO A 538 -0.85 -14.65 -12.95
C PRO A 538 0.36 -13.92 -12.33
N ASP A 539 0.97 -14.47 -11.29
CA ASP A 539 2.16 -13.90 -10.66
C ASP A 539 3.39 -14.10 -11.56
N LEU A 540 3.52 -15.29 -12.17
CA LEU A 540 4.57 -15.57 -13.15
C LEU A 540 4.43 -14.70 -14.41
N LEU A 541 3.19 -14.50 -14.92
CA LEU A 541 2.94 -13.58 -16.03
C LEU A 541 3.34 -12.16 -15.66
N THR A 542 2.92 -11.67 -14.49
CA THR A 542 3.26 -10.32 -14.01
C THR A 542 4.77 -10.12 -13.92
N LEU A 543 5.51 -11.12 -13.42
CA LEU A 543 6.97 -11.09 -13.37
C LEU A 543 7.61 -11.08 -14.76
N LYS A 544 7.09 -11.88 -15.71
CA LYS A 544 7.56 -11.89 -17.10
C LYS A 544 7.27 -10.55 -17.81
N VAL A 545 6.05 -10.02 -17.67
CA VAL A 545 5.61 -8.72 -18.19
C VAL A 545 6.46 -7.59 -17.63
N GLY A 546 6.61 -7.51 -16.30
CA GLY A 546 7.42 -6.49 -15.64
C GLY A 546 8.89 -6.58 -16.01
N ARG A 547 9.43 -7.79 -16.18
CA ARG A 547 10.79 -8.01 -16.70
C ARG A 547 10.92 -7.57 -18.16
N ALA A 548 9.95 -7.86 -19.02
CA ALA A 548 9.97 -7.48 -20.42
C ALA A 548 9.92 -5.95 -20.59
N ILE A 549 8.99 -5.26 -19.92
CA ILE A 549 8.89 -3.80 -19.90
C ILE A 549 10.17 -3.19 -19.29
N SER A 550 10.65 -3.70 -18.15
CA SER A 550 11.92 -3.24 -17.57
C SER A 550 13.12 -3.52 -18.49
N SER A 551 13.08 -4.57 -19.29
CA SER A 551 14.08 -4.87 -20.31
C SER A 551 13.92 -4.05 -21.58
N ARG A 552 12.79 -3.35 -21.80
CA ARG A 552 12.68 -2.26 -22.79
C ARG A 552 13.33 -0.98 -22.27
N VAL A 553 13.32 -0.77 -20.94
CA VAL A 553 14.03 0.33 -20.24
C VAL A 553 15.53 0.03 -20.07
N GLN A 554 15.93 -1.25 -20.01
CA GLN A 554 17.32 -1.71 -19.85
C GLN A 554 18.00 -2.26 -21.12
N ARG A 555 17.26 -2.72 -22.14
CA ARG A 555 17.74 -2.59 -23.54
C ARG A 555 18.04 -1.11 -23.65
N PRO A 556 19.27 -0.71 -23.99
CA PRO A 556 19.66 0.67 -23.86
C PRO A 556 18.68 1.51 -24.66
N SER A 557 17.92 2.35 -23.96
CA SER A 557 17.55 3.65 -24.51
C SER A 557 18.83 4.15 -25.14
N THR A 558 18.79 4.49 -26.43
CA THR A 558 19.96 4.95 -27.16
C THR A 558 20.32 6.35 -26.68
N LYS A 559 20.79 6.45 -25.44
CA LYS A 559 21.62 7.53 -24.94
C LYS A 559 22.93 7.37 -25.67
N GLY A 560 22.95 8.02 -26.83
CA GLY A 560 24.18 8.24 -27.53
C GLY A 560 25.13 9.10 -26.70
N ILE A 561 26.33 9.28 -27.24
CA ILE A 561 27.20 10.35 -26.74
C ILE A 561 26.57 11.66 -27.22
N GLU A 562 26.14 12.50 -26.29
CA GLU A 562 25.63 13.85 -26.55
C GLU A 562 26.67 14.88 -26.12
N GLY A 563 26.86 15.94 -26.90
CA GLY A 563 27.85 16.97 -26.61
C GLY A 563 27.78 18.18 -27.54
N SER A 564 28.71 19.12 -27.35
CA SER A 564 28.85 20.35 -28.14
C SER A 564 29.89 20.17 -29.25
N LEU A 565 29.58 20.66 -30.46
CA LEU A 565 30.54 20.68 -31.57
C LEU A 565 31.72 21.64 -31.32
N ALA A 566 31.53 22.63 -30.43
CA ALA A 566 32.60 23.52 -29.98
C ALA A 566 33.60 22.84 -29.01
N GLU A 567 33.23 21.71 -28.40
CA GLU A 567 34.14 20.92 -27.54
C GLU A 567 34.81 19.77 -28.30
N MET A 568 34.18 19.25 -29.36
CA MET A 568 34.68 18.18 -30.21
C MET A 568 34.09 18.34 -31.61
N ASN A 569 34.92 18.60 -32.62
CA ASN A 569 34.44 18.91 -33.96
C ASN A 569 33.80 17.68 -34.65
N ALA A 570 33.04 17.92 -35.71
CA ALA A 570 32.31 16.87 -36.44
C ALA A 570 33.25 15.75 -36.95
N MET A 571 34.45 16.10 -37.42
CA MET A 571 35.43 15.16 -37.97
C MET A 571 35.98 14.21 -36.89
N ASP A 572 36.37 14.73 -35.73
CA ASP A 572 36.84 13.96 -34.58
C ASP A 572 35.79 12.95 -34.12
N ILE A 573 34.52 13.35 -34.10
CA ILE A 573 33.40 12.47 -33.73
C ILE A 573 33.25 11.33 -34.75
N ILE A 574 33.22 11.65 -36.04
CA ILE A 574 33.12 10.65 -37.12
C ILE A 574 34.30 9.68 -37.05
N GLN A 575 35.53 10.18 -36.93
CA GLN A 575 36.74 9.37 -36.84
C GLN A 575 36.74 8.48 -35.59
N SER A 576 36.48 9.05 -34.40
CA SER A 576 36.44 8.33 -33.12
C SER A 576 35.44 7.17 -33.14
N VAL A 577 34.25 7.42 -33.70
CA VAL A 577 33.18 6.41 -33.71
C VAL A 577 33.38 5.37 -34.82
N ALA A 578 33.90 5.76 -35.98
CA ALA A 578 34.28 4.82 -37.04
C ALA A 578 35.40 3.87 -36.60
N THR A 579 36.42 4.38 -35.90
CA THR A 579 37.54 3.58 -35.36
C THR A 579 37.07 2.52 -34.37
N GLY A 580 35.91 2.72 -33.73
CA GLY A 580 35.33 1.73 -32.81
C GLY A 580 34.60 0.55 -33.48
N GLU A 581 34.56 0.48 -34.82
CA GLU A 581 33.84 -0.53 -35.62
C GLU A 581 32.34 -0.66 -35.27
N LYS A 582 31.73 0.43 -34.76
CA LYS A 582 30.35 0.40 -34.24
C LYS A 582 29.30 0.64 -35.31
N ASN A 583 28.10 0.15 -35.04
CA ASN A 583 26.88 0.41 -35.80
C ASN A 583 26.15 1.62 -35.18
N VAL A 584 26.25 2.80 -35.80
CA VAL A 584 25.73 4.06 -35.24
C VAL A 584 25.07 4.97 -36.27
N LYS A 585 24.26 5.88 -35.73
CA LYS A 585 23.74 7.10 -36.37
C LYS A 585 24.24 8.29 -35.55
N ILE A 586 25.09 9.11 -36.16
CA ILE A 586 25.45 10.44 -35.65
C ILE A 586 24.37 11.41 -36.13
N THR A 587 23.87 12.27 -35.26
CA THR A 587 22.99 13.40 -35.59
C THR A 587 23.71 14.68 -35.21
N LEU A 588 23.82 15.63 -36.14
CA LEU A 588 24.43 16.95 -35.92
C LEU A 588 23.36 18.03 -36.11
N GLU A 589 23.37 19.06 -35.27
CA GLU A 589 22.40 20.14 -35.31
C GLU A 589 23.05 21.49 -34.99
N SER A 590 22.97 22.44 -35.93
CA SER A 590 23.59 23.77 -35.82
C SER A 590 22.76 24.80 -36.57
N ASN A 591 22.42 25.92 -35.94
CA ASN A 591 21.74 27.07 -36.57
C ASN A 591 20.50 26.70 -37.43
N GLY A 592 19.73 25.69 -37.00
CA GLY A 592 18.54 25.17 -37.71
C GLY A 592 18.83 24.14 -38.80
N ILE A 593 20.10 23.94 -39.18
CA ILE A 593 20.56 22.84 -40.02
C ILE A 593 20.66 21.59 -39.16
N LYS A 594 19.96 20.52 -39.57
CA LYS A 594 20.00 19.22 -38.90
C LYS A 594 20.33 18.14 -39.93
N GLY A 595 21.38 17.36 -39.67
CA GLY A 595 21.80 16.27 -40.54
C GLY A 595 22.18 15.01 -39.78
N ARG A 596 22.33 13.92 -40.51
CA ARG A 596 22.58 12.58 -39.96
C ARG A 596 23.62 11.84 -40.79
N ILE A 597 24.47 11.08 -40.10
CA ILE A 597 25.51 10.24 -40.71
C ILE A 597 25.35 8.83 -40.14
N PHE A 598 25.35 7.82 -41.00
CA PHE A 598 25.18 6.42 -40.63
C PHE A 598 26.48 5.65 -40.88
N ILE A 599 26.98 5.01 -39.83
CA ILE A 599 28.20 4.20 -39.83
C ILE A 599 27.83 2.76 -39.48
N LYS A 600 28.29 1.81 -40.29
CA LYS A 600 28.05 0.37 -40.12
C LYS A 600 29.38 -0.37 -40.13
N ALA A 601 29.70 -1.05 -39.04
CA ALA A 601 30.98 -1.74 -38.84
C ALA A 601 32.22 -0.87 -39.16
N GLY A 602 32.18 0.41 -38.79
CA GLY A 602 33.27 1.37 -39.06
C GLY A 602 33.27 2.03 -40.46
N GLU A 603 32.47 1.54 -41.42
CA GLU A 603 32.28 2.20 -42.72
C GLU A 603 31.15 3.24 -42.68
N ILE A 604 31.42 4.45 -43.20
CA ILE A 604 30.36 5.43 -43.46
C ILE A 604 29.57 4.95 -44.69
N ILE A 605 28.25 4.75 -44.54
CA ILE A 605 27.40 4.19 -45.61
C ILE A 605 26.40 5.20 -46.18
N HIS A 606 26.05 6.24 -45.42
CA HIS A 606 25.05 7.23 -45.80
C HIS A 606 25.21 8.50 -44.98
N ALA A 607 24.93 9.66 -45.58
CA ALA A 607 24.71 10.92 -44.88
C ALA A 607 23.55 11.68 -45.53
N GLU A 608 22.84 12.49 -44.74
CA GLU A 608 21.73 13.33 -45.18
C GLU A 608 21.72 14.67 -44.43
N VAL A 609 21.49 15.77 -45.14
CA VAL A 609 21.28 17.11 -44.55
C VAL A 609 20.41 17.97 -45.47
N GLY A 610 19.26 18.44 -44.96
CA GLY A 610 18.29 19.19 -45.75
C GLY A 610 17.80 18.41 -46.97
N VAL A 611 18.23 18.82 -48.17
CA VAL A 611 17.91 18.16 -49.46
C VAL A 611 19.08 17.34 -50.03
N LEU A 612 20.26 17.40 -49.41
CA LEU A 612 21.47 16.71 -49.87
C LEU A 612 21.59 15.33 -49.23
N SER A 613 22.16 14.37 -49.97
CA SER A 613 22.42 13.01 -49.49
C SER A 613 23.69 12.44 -50.12
N GLY A 614 24.36 11.52 -49.42
CA GLY A 614 25.61 10.92 -49.87
C GLY A 614 26.84 11.73 -49.46
N GLU A 615 27.89 11.70 -50.28
CA GLU A 615 29.20 12.27 -49.94
C GLU A 615 29.15 13.80 -49.82
N GLU A 616 28.33 14.48 -50.65
CA GLU A 616 28.07 15.93 -50.55
C GLU A 616 27.48 16.33 -49.19
N ALA A 617 26.52 15.55 -48.68
CA ALA A 617 25.93 15.75 -47.36
C ALA A 617 26.92 15.47 -46.23
N LEU A 618 27.81 14.49 -46.40
CA LEU A 618 28.87 14.20 -45.45
C LEU A 618 29.84 15.38 -45.33
N PHE A 619 30.34 15.91 -46.46
CA PHE A 619 31.29 17.02 -46.46
C PHE A 619 30.71 18.30 -45.87
N GLN A 620 29.44 18.64 -46.19
CA GLN A 620 28.77 19.78 -45.56
C GLN A 620 28.65 19.61 -44.03
N LEU A 621 28.37 18.39 -43.56
CA LEU A 621 28.28 18.10 -42.12
C LEU A 621 29.63 18.09 -41.40
N MET A 622 30.73 17.86 -42.11
CA MET A 622 32.09 17.95 -41.57
C MET A 622 32.54 19.39 -41.30
N GLY A 623 32.02 20.37 -42.05
CA GLY A 623 32.27 21.81 -41.83
C GLY A 623 31.47 22.45 -40.68
N LEU A 624 30.77 21.68 -39.85
CA LEU A 624 30.04 22.23 -38.70
C LEU A 624 30.96 22.39 -37.48
N HIS A 625 31.26 23.65 -37.14
CA HIS A 625 32.15 24.02 -36.02
C HIS A 625 31.42 24.38 -34.71
N GLU A 626 30.15 24.78 -34.80
CA GLU A 626 29.28 25.05 -33.64
C GLU A 626 28.00 24.21 -33.73
N GLY A 627 27.34 23.98 -32.59
CA GLY A 627 26.09 23.21 -32.51
C GLY A 627 26.15 22.05 -31.51
N GLN A 628 25.19 21.13 -31.61
CA GLN A 628 25.09 19.93 -30.78
C GLN A 628 25.19 18.66 -31.62
N PHE A 629 25.71 17.60 -31.01
CA PHE A 629 25.79 16.27 -31.61
C PHE A 629 25.16 15.19 -30.72
N GLN A 630 24.70 14.10 -31.33
CA GLN A 630 24.19 12.90 -30.66
C GLN A 630 24.59 11.62 -31.43
N VAL A 631 25.36 10.72 -30.80
CA VAL A 631 25.89 9.48 -31.41
C VAL A 631 25.13 8.25 -30.92
N VAL A 632 24.05 7.89 -31.61
CA VAL A 632 23.15 6.78 -31.24
C VAL A 632 23.59 5.46 -31.86
N SER A 633 23.66 4.36 -31.10
CA SER A 633 23.79 3.02 -31.70
C SER A 633 22.52 2.63 -32.46
N CYS A 634 22.61 2.12 -33.69
CA CYS A 634 21.45 1.77 -34.50
C CYS A 634 21.57 0.40 -35.17
N SER A 635 20.44 -0.30 -35.28
CA SER A 635 20.31 -1.61 -35.96
C SER A 635 19.71 -1.50 -37.37
N SER A 636 18.93 -0.46 -37.63
CA SER A 636 18.38 -0.13 -38.94
C SER A 636 19.24 0.94 -39.64
N PHE A 637 19.33 0.84 -40.96
CA PHE A 637 20.19 1.67 -41.81
C PHE A 637 19.50 2.03 -43.12
N PRO A 638 19.66 3.26 -43.64
CA PRO A 638 19.19 3.62 -44.98
C PRO A 638 19.99 2.90 -46.07
N GLN A 639 19.52 3.01 -47.32
CA GLN A 639 20.23 2.49 -48.48
C GLN A 639 21.62 3.16 -48.60
N ARG A 640 22.66 2.35 -48.89
CA ARG A 640 24.04 2.83 -49.05
C ARG A 640 24.11 3.83 -50.22
N THR A 641 24.52 5.05 -49.94
CA THR A 641 24.79 6.11 -50.93
C THR A 641 26.26 6.51 -50.97
N ILE A 642 27.04 6.17 -49.94
CA ILE A 642 28.46 6.47 -49.81
C ILE A 642 29.26 5.19 -50.04
N TYR A 643 30.26 5.23 -50.93
CA TYR A 643 31.03 4.06 -51.36
C TYR A 643 32.55 4.24 -51.19
N GLY A 644 33.04 5.45 -50.93
CA GLY A 644 34.42 5.69 -50.52
C GLY A 644 34.80 5.01 -49.20
N SER A 645 36.09 4.76 -48.99
CA SER A 645 36.59 4.30 -47.68
C SER A 645 36.52 5.43 -46.66
N THR A 646 36.27 5.12 -45.38
CA THR A 646 36.18 6.14 -44.31
C THR A 646 37.41 7.05 -44.26
N MET A 647 38.62 6.50 -44.45
CA MET A 647 39.85 7.28 -44.47
C MET A 647 39.94 8.21 -45.69
N SER A 648 39.52 7.75 -46.88
CA SER A 648 39.49 8.57 -48.10
C SER A 648 38.51 9.75 -47.96
N LEU A 649 37.33 9.48 -47.37
CA LEU A 649 36.29 10.49 -47.16
C LEU A 649 36.71 11.54 -46.12
N LEU A 650 37.35 11.12 -45.03
CA LEU A 650 37.87 12.05 -44.03
C LEU A 650 38.97 12.95 -44.58
N MET A 651 39.90 12.41 -45.38
CA MET A 651 40.96 13.18 -46.03
C MET A 651 40.43 14.20 -47.05
N GLU A 652 39.47 13.80 -47.88
CA GLU A 652 38.89 14.70 -48.89
C GLU A 652 37.98 15.75 -48.24
N GLY A 653 37.21 15.37 -47.21
CA GLY A 653 36.41 16.33 -46.44
C GLY A 653 37.27 17.35 -45.68
N ALA A 654 38.43 16.93 -45.15
CA ALA A 654 39.39 17.87 -44.55
C ALA A 654 39.93 18.88 -45.58
N ARG A 655 40.33 18.40 -46.77
CA ARG A 655 40.77 19.26 -47.88
C ARG A 655 39.71 20.30 -48.26
N LEU A 656 38.44 19.89 -48.35
CA LEU A 656 37.33 20.78 -48.72
C LEU A 656 37.00 21.80 -47.63
N VAL A 657 37.10 21.44 -46.34
CA VAL A 657 36.90 22.36 -45.22
C VAL A 657 38.06 23.38 -45.14
N ASP A 658 39.31 22.95 -45.31
CA ASP A 658 40.47 23.84 -45.34
C ASP A 658 40.40 24.81 -46.54
N GLU A 659 39.98 24.33 -47.73
CA GLU A 659 39.79 25.17 -48.92
C GLU A 659 38.66 26.18 -48.74
N ALA A 660 37.54 25.81 -48.11
CA ALA A 660 36.44 26.74 -47.82
C ALA A 660 36.83 27.83 -46.82
N ASN A 661 37.48 27.46 -45.72
CA ASN A 661 37.97 28.41 -44.72
C ASN A 661 38.99 29.38 -45.31
N ALA A 662 39.88 28.91 -46.20
CA ALA A 662 40.84 29.75 -46.89
C ALA A 662 40.19 30.72 -47.89
N THR A 663 39.00 30.41 -48.43
CA THR A 663 38.25 31.37 -49.26
C THR A 663 37.51 32.43 -48.45
N ASP A 664 36.93 32.09 -47.30
CA ASP A 664 36.28 33.08 -46.42
C ASP A 664 37.30 34.12 -45.89
N GLU A 665 38.52 33.68 -45.52
CA GLU A 665 39.62 34.59 -45.13
C GLU A 665 40.11 35.51 -46.28
N MET A 666 39.77 35.21 -47.54
CA MET A 666 40.09 36.05 -48.71
C MET A 666 38.93 36.96 -49.18
N GLU A 667 37.70 36.75 -48.69
CA GLU A 667 36.58 37.69 -48.94
C GLU A 667 36.48 38.78 -47.86
N ASP A 668 37.03 38.56 -46.67
CA ASP A 668 37.11 39.54 -45.56
C ASP A 668 38.35 40.48 -45.61
N LEU A 669 39.14 40.45 -46.70
CA LEU A 669 40.37 41.26 -46.95
C LEU A 669 40.24 42.27 -48.10
#